data_AF-A0A7X9YFY6-F1
#
_entry.id   AF-A0A7X9YFY6-F1
#
_cell.length_a   1.000
_cell.length_b   1.000
_cell.length_c   1.000
_cell.angle_alpha   90.00
_cell.angle_beta   90.00
_cell.angle_gamma   90.00
#
_symmetry.space_group_name_H-M   'P 1'
#
loop_
_entity.id
_entity.type
_entity.pdbx_description
1 polymer ?
#
loop_
_entity_poly.entity_id
_entity_poly.type
_entity_poly.pdbx_seq_one_letter_code
_entity_poly.pdbx_strand_id
1 'polypeptide(L)'
;MNDGKKFEREVADAFLALGYKVELDVQIAGKQIDLIARTKTPGISNETKLYVECKNYVKSNLNSEDIDKFSYSYSRVKTSVPSFTGGVLVTRKALSPKVANSIVNAELSTTTLYDLKNESVGVLRELREYLSSYKSDKENEVYIPLKYSKANQRQDLLKYTNDWLESRETLLVLLGDFGTGKSTFLKRLKYELARSYLGEQANLIPLYITLKNFDTYTTVESFFEAQLSTEFSRSIRFEEFAKLSKEKNFVVLLDGFDEMGLHIDSEKRKKHFEQLVNIISRSKKSILTCRPSYFLSKFEMTSVLDLVKYPINLDSKKYKKNIREEYNDFAKSVFSAISNEKEYTARDYYSVLNLSGFSAEDIDEYLNKFYSNESSDFVIEIRNRIRNTYDLEDLAKRPILLFLIATSLPNLSNDKEATPSLIYFVYTSAWMKRDEDKGEFRKLITQENKRDFVCNLAWNMYENNVLELSYLELPQVVQDYFSDKGNAFEYFVTHIQSCAFLNRDESNVFRFAHKSFMEFFAALHLANFISKERDFSLLENLKLSKEVGFFLGDMCYTQPELLNLVEEKFTSAIKSSSAASETLKSNMLSIYSKSRKPFPKHKIYDLKFSDLDFLKNTFSNSMYGCTFTKSIFRECVFKQLEFIKLSSITSTIKKNSSLKNVSITFSEEDNVLDVEDSQLHSVAIQGSATLTIKNCKIYESKFSQIKQLNIIGTDILKSQFDTSKIEGEHKGSSLKSCVFFNSSYKALGKRKTLSSAFKLQKVTYTNCTFVLLDFSVINMDNCLFKNCIFIGCCFSYLKGEVFTSGMIFDKCKFMFSNISFNSWLEAESNYLEVRESEYYEELSDLRKLISMNKANKEKYSRIYKEKEEKPPKLPPEPKTLSDRFITNLEMCIEAKRTDLIVDEKSLPYSECITKDVNWIECGNNLFNVFLKYLK
;
A
#
# COMPACT_ATOMS: atom_id res chain seq x y z
N MET A 1 11.54 72.51 7.41
CA MET A 1 10.87 71.76 8.51
C MET A 1 11.90 70.86 9.15
N ASN A 2 11.98 70.82 10.48
CA ASN A 2 12.85 69.88 11.20
C ASN A 2 12.50 68.42 10.82
N ASP A 3 13.51 67.55 10.64
CA ASP A 3 13.30 66.15 10.26
C ASP A 3 12.42 65.37 11.25
N GLY A 4 12.41 65.75 12.53
CA GLY A 4 11.50 65.20 13.55
C GLY A 4 10.02 65.48 13.24
N LYS A 5 9.66 66.74 12.99
CA LYS A 5 8.27 67.14 12.66
C LYS A 5 7.75 66.54 11.35
N LYS A 6 8.64 66.25 10.40
CA LYS A 6 8.27 65.52 9.17
C LYS A 6 7.92 64.07 9.51
N PHE A 7 8.68 63.42 10.38
CA PHE A 7 8.41 62.04 10.81
C PHE A 7 7.11 61.93 11.63
N GLU A 8 6.87 62.85 12.55
CA GLU A 8 5.59 62.92 13.30
C GLU A 8 4.38 63.00 12.37
N ARG A 9 4.46 63.79 11.28
CA ARG A 9 3.40 63.84 10.26
C ARG A 9 3.24 62.53 9.50
N GLU A 10 4.34 61.89 9.10
CA GLU A 10 4.27 60.58 8.43
C GLU A 10 3.64 59.50 9.34
N VAL A 11 3.88 59.57 10.65
CA VAL A 11 3.25 58.69 11.65
C VAL A 11 1.77 59.05 11.83
N ALA A 12 1.43 60.35 11.85
CA ALA A 12 0.04 60.82 11.90
C ALA A 12 -0.77 60.29 10.71
N ASP A 13 -0.22 60.41 9.50
CA ASP A 13 -0.85 59.92 8.27
C ASP A 13 -1.11 58.41 8.33
N ALA A 14 -0.19 57.64 8.92
CA ALA A 14 -0.36 56.20 9.09
C ALA A 14 -1.49 55.86 10.10
N PHE A 15 -1.58 56.57 11.23
CA PHE A 15 -2.70 56.39 12.18
C PHE A 15 -4.04 56.85 11.61
N LEU A 16 -4.06 57.94 10.81
CA LEU A 16 -5.25 58.37 10.08
C LEU A 16 -5.70 57.30 9.08
N ALA A 17 -4.77 56.68 8.35
CA ALA A 17 -5.06 55.56 7.45
C ALA A 17 -5.61 54.31 8.18
N LEU A 18 -5.23 54.13 9.45
CA LEU A 18 -5.76 53.09 10.35
C LEU A 18 -7.14 53.45 10.95
N GLY A 19 -7.72 54.59 10.60
CA GLY A 19 -9.03 55.02 11.10
C GLY A 19 -9.01 55.69 12.47
N TYR A 20 -7.84 56.07 12.98
CA TYR A 20 -7.74 56.89 14.20
C TYR A 20 -7.95 58.37 13.87
N LYS A 21 -8.51 59.13 14.81
CA LYS A 21 -8.40 60.58 14.86
C LYS A 21 -7.08 60.94 15.54
N VAL A 22 -6.32 61.84 14.94
CA VAL A 22 -4.97 62.19 15.42
C VAL A 22 -4.92 63.68 15.81
N GLU A 23 -4.38 63.96 16.98
CA GLU A 23 -4.02 65.30 17.45
C GLU A 23 -2.50 65.36 17.61
N LEU A 24 -1.86 66.40 17.05
CA LEU A 24 -0.40 66.61 17.09
C LEU A 24 -0.03 67.62 18.17
N ASP A 25 1.19 67.51 18.71
CA ASP A 25 1.82 68.51 19.58
C ASP A 25 0.98 68.88 20.82
N VAL A 26 0.41 67.88 21.52
CA VAL A 26 -0.53 68.11 22.63
C VAL A 26 0.20 68.25 23.97
N GLN A 27 -0.10 69.30 24.75
CA GLN A 27 0.42 69.44 26.11
C GLN A 27 -0.53 68.85 27.17
N ILE A 28 -0.03 67.91 27.97
CA ILE A 28 -0.74 67.33 29.12
C ILE A 28 0.23 67.17 30.28
N ALA A 29 -0.18 67.56 31.49
CA ALA A 29 0.61 67.37 32.72
C ALA A 29 2.04 67.95 32.67
N GLY A 30 2.24 69.05 31.93
CA GLY A 30 3.54 69.70 31.74
C GLY A 30 4.50 68.95 30.80
N LYS A 31 4.00 67.97 30.03
CA LYS A 31 4.72 67.24 28.98
C LYS A 31 4.08 67.52 27.63
N GLN A 32 4.93 67.70 26.61
CA GLN A 32 4.51 67.72 25.21
C GLN A 32 4.48 66.27 24.71
N ILE A 33 3.35 65.89 24.13
CA ILE A 33 3.10 64.58 23.52
C ILE A 33 3.14 64.80 22.02
N ASP A 34 3.92 64.00 21.31
CA ASP A 34 4.08 64.13 19.85
C ASP A 34 2.72 63.93 19.16
N LEU A 35 2.05 62.81 19.46
CA LEU A 35 0.74 62.47 18.90
C LEU A 35 -0.19 61.85 19.96
N ILE A 36 -1.49 62.18 19.87
CA ILE A 36 -2.56 61.41 20.49
C ILE A 36 -3.42 60.80 19.39
N ALA A 37 -3.56 59.47 19.38
CA ALA A 37 -4.41 58.75 18.45
C ALA A 37 -5.65 58.21 19.17
N ARG A 38 -6.85 58.45 18.63
CA ARG A 38 -8.13 58.02 19.22
C ARG A 38 -9.00 57.27 18.23
N THR A 39 -9.61 56.17 18.63
CA THR A 39 -10.61 55.47 17.83
C THR A 39 -11.71 54.88 18.69
N LYS A 40 -12.90 54.73 18.12
CA LYS A 40 -14.06 54.08 18.75
C LYS A 40 -14.34 52.77 18.04
N THR A 41 -14.27 51.69 18.79
CA THR A 41 -14.62 50.35 18.28
C THR A 41 -16.11 50.12 18.52
N PRO A 42 -16.91 49.80 17.48
CA PRO A 42 -18.32 49.46 17.65
C PRO A 42 -18.50 48.31 18.64
N GLY A 43 -19.41 48.46 19.61
CA GLY A 43 -19.67 47.46 20.65
C GLY A 43 -18.80 47.56 21.91
N ILE A 44 -17.77 48.42 21.92
CA ILE A 44 -16.98 48.74 23.13
C ILE A 44 -17.33 50.16 23.58
N SER A 45 -17.73 50.31 24.84
CA SER A 45 -18.15 51.60 25.40
C SER A 45 -17.01 52.61 25.56
N ASN A 46 -15.80 52.12 25.76
CA ASN A 46 -14.61 52.94 25.98
C ASN A 46 -13.87 53.23 24.67
N GLU A 47 -13.51 54.49 24.47
CA GLU A 47 -12.66 54.92 23.36
C GLU A 47 -11.22 54.45 23.56
N THR A 48 -10.60 53.89 22.52
CA THR A 48 -9.16 53.61 22.53
C THR A 48 -8.40 54.92 22.35
N LYS A 49 -7.57 55.29 23.33
CA LYS A 49 -6.82 56.54 23.35
C LYS A 49 -5.35 56.26 23.64
N LEU A 50 -4.52 56.43 22.61
CA LEU A 50 -3.10 56.10 22.64
C LEU A 50 -2.24 57.34 22.81
N TYR A 51 -1.24 57.23 23.69
CA TYR A 51 -0.09 58.14 23.77
C TYR A 51 0.93 57.68 22.73
N VAL A 52 1.30 58.53 21.77
CA VAL A 52 2.23 58.15 20.70
C VAL A 52 3.46 59.04 20.75
N GLU A 53 4.63 58.42 20.94
CA GLU A 53 5.94 59.08 20.91
C GLU A 53 6.65 58.73 19.60
N CYS A 54 7.16 59.74 18.90
CA CYS A 54 7.83 59.60 17.62
C CYS A 54 9.33 59.82 17.77
N LYS A 55 10.11 58.81 17.38
CA LYS A 55 11.57 58.85 17.48
C LYS A 55 12.22 58.60 16.12
N ASN A 56 12.57 59.70 15.44
CA ASN A 56 13.21 59.69 14.12
C ASN A 56 14.73 59.50 14.20
N TYR A 57 15.18 58.31 14.59
CA TYR A 57 16.62 58.00 14.65
C TYR A 57 17.13 57.44 13.32
N VAL A 58 18.00 58.23 12.66
CA VAL A 58 18.65 57.84 11.40
C VAL A 58 20.11 57.38 11.61
N LYS A 59 20.79 57.85 12.68
CA LYS A 59 22.24 57.65 12.90
C LYS A 59 22.66 56.99 14.23
N SER A 60 21.84 56.95 15.28
CA SER A 60 22.17 56.33 16.58
C SER A 60 21.09 55.35 17.04
N ASN A 61 21.48 54.23 17.65
CA ASN A 61 20.55 53.22 18.16
C ASN A 61 19.91 53.67 19.48
N LEU A 62 18.61 53.46 19.63
CA LEU A 62 17.89 53.59 20.89
C LEU A 62 18.45 52.59 21.92
N ASN A 63 18.63 53.05 23.15
CA ASN A 63 19.08 52.22 24.28
C ASN A 63 17.94 52.00 25.30
N SER A 64 18.21 51.23 26.35
CA SER A 64 17.22 50.98 27.42
C SER A 64 16.81 52.25 28.16
N GLU A 65 17.70 53.23 28.32
CA GLU A 65 17.37 54.49 29.01
C GLU A 65 16.31 55.30 28.25
N ASP A 66 16.31 55.24 26.93
CA ASP A 66 15.30 55.93 26.12
C ASP A 66 13.91 55.29 26.26
N ILE A 67 13.86 53.97 26.44
CA ILE A 67 12.64 53.23 26.76
C ILE A 67 12.14 53.58 28.17
N ASP A 68 13.05 53.73 29.14
CA ASP A 68 12.71 54.15 30.50
C ASP A 68 12.14 55.58 30.52
N LYS A 69 12.73 56.50 29.74
CA LYS A 69 12.21 57.87 29.58
C LYS A 69 10.82 57.90 28.97
N PHE A 70 10.58 57.08 27.95
CA PHE A 70 9.25 56.91 27.35
C PHE A 70 8.25 56.36 28.37
N SER A 71 8.61 55.28 29.07
CA SER A 71 7.76 54.63 30.08
C SER A 71 7.41 55.56 31.23
N TYR A 72 8.38 56.34 31.71
CA TYR A 72 8.18 57.37 32.73
C TYR A 72 7.26 58.50 32.26
N SER A 73 7.46 58.96 31.01
CA SER A 73 6.64 60.04 30.43
C SER A 73 5.18 59.60 30.26
N TYR A 74 4.95 58.38 29.76
CA TYR A 74 3.61 57.79 29.69
C TYR A 74 2.95 57.67 31.07
N SER A 75 3.67 57.10 32.05
CA SER A 75 3.13 56.88 33.40
C SER A 75 2.66 58.20 34.03
N ARG A 76 3.45 59.27 33.88
CA ARG A 76 3.10 60.61 34.39
C ARG A 76 1.84 61.18 33.73
N VAL A 77 1.71 61.05 32.41
CA VAL A 77 0.52 61.51 31.67
C VAL A 77 -0.70 60.68 32.06
N LYS A 78 -0.55 59.36 32.21
CA LYS A 78 -1.64 58.45 32.60
C LYS A 78 -2.18 58.75 34.01
N THR A 79 -1.30 59.09 34.96
CA THR A 79 -1.75 59.52 36.30
C THR A 79 -2.64 60.76 36.23
N SER A 80 -2.32 61.71 35.36
CA SER A 80 -3.14 62.92 35.17
C SER A 80 -4.38 62.70 34.32
N VAL A 81 -4.32 61.78 33.36
CA VAL A 81 -5.44 61.45 32.45
C VAL A 81 -5.59 59.93 32.37
N PRO A 82 -6.37 59.30 33.27
CA PRO A 82 -6.50 57.84 33.33
C PRO A 82 -7.16 57.20 32.09
N SER A 83 -7.75 57.99 31.20
CA SER A 83 -8.42 57.51 29.98
C SER A 83 -7.47 57.04 28.87
N PHE A 84 -6.15 57.17 29.02
CA PHE A 84 -5.18 56.60 28.08
C PHE A 84 -5.14 55.06 28.21
N THR A 85 -5.47 54.38 27.11
CA THR A 85 -5.50 52.92 27.04
C THR A 85 -4.11 52.30 26.89
N GLY A 86 -3.15 53.04 26.35
CA GLY A 86 -1.79 52.53 26.10
C GLY A 86 -0.84 53.57 25.53
N GLY A 87 0.44 53.24 25.47
CA GLY A 87 1.50 54.04 24.86
C GLY A 87 2.19 53.29 23.71
N VAL A 88 2.47 54.00 22.61
CA VAL A 88 3.15 53.43 21.43
C VAL A 88 4.37 54.29 21.09
N LEU A 89 5.54 53.65 21.05
CA LEU A 89 6.76 54.28 20.55
C LEU A 89 6.95 53.91 19.07
N VAL A 90 6.94 54.90 18.18
CA VAL A 90 7.08 54.71 16.73
C VAL A 90 8.47 55.14 16.26
N THR A 91 9.14 54.26 15.54
CA THR A 91 10.53 54.42 15.07
C THR A 91 10.67 54.17 13.56
N ARG A 92 11.79 54.52 12.94
CA ARG A 92 12.05 54.17 11.52
C ARG A 92 12.70 52.80 11.34
N LYS A 93 13.42 52.29 12.34
CA LYS A 93 14.11 50.99 12.33
C LYS A 93 13.64 50.17 13.52
N ALA A 94 13.47 48.86 13.31
CA ALA A 94 13.12 47.94 14.38
C ALA A 94 14.15 47.99 15.52
N LEU A 95 13.67 47.92 16.75
CA LEU A 95 14.51 47.82 17.94
C LEU A 95 15.17 46.44 18.00
N SER A 96 16.37 46.37 18.60
CA SER A 96 16.96 45.07 18.89
C SER A 96 16.10 44.31 19.93
N PRO A 97 16.02 42.96 19.89
CA PRO A 97 15.20 42.19 20.82
C PRO A 97 15.50 42.50 22.30
N LYS A 98 16.78 42.78 22.62
CA LYS A 98 17.22 43.16 23.98
C LYS A 98 16.60 44.48 24.46
N VAL A 99 16.45 45.46 23.57
CA VAL A 99 15.88 46.79 23.89
C VAL A 99 14.35 46.74 23.86
N ALA A 100 13.74 45.98 22.95
CA ALA A 100 12.29 45.79 22.94
C ALA A 100 11.81 45.07 24.22
N ASN A 101 12.56 44.08 24.70
CA ASN A 101 12.24 43.32 25.93
C ASN A 101 12.46 44.11 27.23
N SER A 102 13.02 45.33 27.19
CA SER A 102 13.11 46.17 28.40
C SER A 102 11.80 46.88 28.74
N ILE A 103 10.77 46.77 27.89
CA ILE A 103 9.42 47.23 28.19
C ILE A 103 8.74 46.22 29.12
N VAL A 104 8.63 46.59 30.39
CA VAL A 104 7.98 45.75 31.42
C VAL A 104 6.47 46.07 31.54
N ASN A 105 6.04 47.25 31.09
CA ASN A 105 4.64 47.66 31.17
C ASN A 105 3.83 47.08 29.99
N ALA A 106 2.83 46.25 30.28
CA ALA A 106 1.96 45.62 29.29
C ALA A 106 1.11 46.60 28.46
N GLU A 107 0.96 47.86 28.92
CA GLU A 107 0.23 48.91 28.22
C GLU A 107 1.11 49.68 27.21
N LEU A 108 2.41 49.39 27.17
CA LEU A 108 3.37 50.02 26.29
C LEU A 108 3.77 49.07 25.16
N SER A 109 3.91 49.61 23.96
CA SER A 109 4.34 48.86 22.77
C SER A 109 5.30 49.69 21.91
N THR A 110 6.03 49.00 21.04
CA THR A 110 6.92 49.63 20.05
C THR A 110 6.56 49.13 18.66
N THR A 111 6.63 50.01 17.69
CA THR A 111 6.41 49.67 16.27
C THR A 111 7.29 50.52 15.37
N THR A 112 7.39 50.14 14.10
CA THR A 112 8.06 50.96 13.08
C THR A 112 7.03 51.68 12.22
N LEU A 113 7.41 52.80 11.60
CA LEU A 113 6.56 53.46 10.61
C LEU A 113 6.26 52.53 9.41
N TYR A 114 7.18 51.61 9.09
CA TYR A 114 6.95 50.58 8.07
C TYR A 114 5.86 49.59 8.50
N ASP A 115 5.96 49.05 9.72
CA ASP A 115 4.96 48.15 10.29
C ASP A 115 3.60 48.86 10.38
N LEU A 116 3.55 50.08 10.91
CA LEU A 116 2.32 50.88 11.06
C LEU A 116 1.65 51.18 9.69
N LYS A 117 2.45 51.51 8.65
CA LYS A 117 1.93 51.71 7.29
C LYS A 117 1.41 50.41 6.67
N ASN A 118 1.99 49.27 7.00
CA ASN A 118 1.57 47.96 6.51
C ASN A 118 0.46 47.31 7.38
N GLU A 119 0.25 47.79 8.61
CA GLU A 119 -0.89 47.45 9.46
C GLU A 119 -2.20 48.01 8.89
N SER A 120 -2.14 49.04 8.04
CA SER A 120 -3.33 49.62 7.37
C SER A 120 -4.14 48.64 6.54
N VAL A 121 -3.61 47.45 6.24
CA VAL A 121 -4.28 46.35 5.53
C VAL A 121 -4.30 45.05 6.36
N GLY A 122 -3.73 45.01 7.57
CA GLY A 122 -3.61 43.81 8.40
C GLY A 122 -2.59 42.76 7.91
N VAL A 123 -2.19 42.81 6.63
CA VAL A 123 -1.28 41.88 5.93
C VAL A 123 -0.16 41.29 6.80
N LEU A 124 0.59 42.12 7.56
CA LEU A 124 1.71 41.62 8.37
C LEU A 124 1.29 40.68 9.50
N ARG A 125 0.20 41.00 10.20
CA ARG A 125 -0.31 40.16 11.29
C ARG A 125 -0.83 38.84 10.70
N GLU A 126 -1.64 38.90 9.66
CA GLU A 126 -2.20 37.72 9.02
C GLU A 126 -1.14 36.79 8.42
N LEU A 127 -0.09 37.33 7.79
CA LEU A 127 1.03 36.51 7.31
C LEU A 127 1.82 35.88 8.45
N ARG A 128 2.02 36.59 9.58
CA ARG A 128 2.70 36.03 10.78
C ARG A 128 1.86 34.92 11.42
N GLU A 129 0.55 35.11 11.53
CA GLU A 129 -0.39 34.09 12.00
C GLU A 129 -0.38 32.86 11.08
N TYR A 130 -0.41 33.08 9.77
CA TYR A 130 -0.33 32.01 8.78
C TYR A 130 0.99 31.22 8.88
N LEU A 131 2.15 31.89 8.98
CA LEU A 131 3.44 31.21 9.16
C LEU A 131 3.47 30.36 10.44
N SER A 132 2.86 30.85 11.52
CA SER A 132 2.79 30.16 12.80
C SER A 132 1.88 28.92 12.70
N SER A 133 0.69 29.09 12.12
CA SER A 133 -0.27 28.01 11.90
C SER A 133 0.28 26.93 10.96
N TYR A 134 0.91 27.33 9.84
CA TYR A 134 1.46 26.40 8.85
C TYR A 134 2.53 25.49 9.46
N LYS A 135 3.40 26.02 10.33
CA LYS A 135 4.44 25.25 11.03
C LYS A 135 3.90 24.31 12.09
N SER A 136 2.78 24.68 12.73
CA SER A 136 2.17 23.84 13.78
C SER A 136 1.44 22.60 13.24
N ASP A 137 1.13 22.59 11.94
CA ASP A 137 0.42 21.50 11.30
C ASP A 137 1.40 20.41 10.81
N LYS A 138 1.27 19.23 11.40
CA LYS A 138 2.12 18.07 11.15
C LYS A 138 2.08 17.62 9.68
N GLU A 139 0.97 17.81 8.97
CA GLU A 139 0.87 17.46 7.55
C GLU A 139 1.86 18.29 6.69
N ASN A 140 2.20 19.50 7.12
CA ASN A 140 3.09 20.40 6.40
C ASN A 140 4.58 20.09 6.63
N GLU A 141 4.94 19.42 7.73
CA GLU A 141 6.31 18.97 8.01
C GLU A 141 6.72 17.83 7.07
N VAL A 142 5.77 17.00 6.66
CA VAL A 142 5.97 15.85 5.77
C VAL A 142 5.88 16.23 4.29
N TYR A 143 5.92 17.53 3.97
CA TYR A 143 5.84 17.98 2.58
C TYR A 143 7.01 17.44 1.74
N ILE A 144 6.67 16.81 0.61
CA ILE A 144 7.61 16.40 -0.44
C ILE A 144 7.44 17.33 -1.64
N PRO A 145 8.52 17.89 -2.20
CA PRO A 145 8.45 18.73 -3.38
C PRO A 145 7.73 18.05 -4.55
N LEU A 146 6.65 18.67 -5.03
CA LEU A 146 5.94 18.18 -6.20
C LEU A 146 6.79 18.33 -7.45
N LYS A 147 6.57 17.40 -8.39
CA LYS A 147 7.23 17.41 -9.70
C LYS A 147 6.22 17.60 -10.81
N TYR A 148 6.66 18.16 -11.92
CA TYR A 148 5.88 18.28 -13.14
C TYR A 148 6.60 17.57 -14.30
N SER A 149 5.84 17.15 -15.30
CA SER A 149 6.39 16.48 -16.49
C SER A 149 6.55 17.48 -17.63
N LYS A 150 7.76 17.57 -18.18
CA LYS A 150 8.08 18.32 -19.40
C LYS A 150 9.02 17.48 -20.27
N ALA A 151 8.61 17.19 -21.51
CA ALA A 151 9.38 16.35 -22.43
C ALA A 151 9.85 15.01 -21.80
N ASN A 152 8.94 14.32 -21.10
CA ASN A 152 9.19 13.07 -20.37
C ASN A 152 10.23 13.13 -19.24
N GLN A 153 10.62 14.33 -18.79
CA GLN A 153 11.47 14.50 -17.62
C GLN A 153 10.68 15.10 -16.46
N ARG A 154 10.92 14.58 -15.26
CA ARG A 154 10.35 15.10 -14.01
C ARG A 154 11.24 16.21 -13.48
N GLN A 155 10.66 17.38 -13.22
CA GLN A 155 11.37 18.54 -12.70
C GLN A 155 10.69 19.09 -11.45
N ASP A 156 11.47 19.70 -10.56
CA ASP A 156 10.98 20.30 -9.32
C ASP A 156 10.07 21.50 -9.61
N LEU A 157 8.83 21.44 -9.10
CA LEU A 157 7.81 22.46 -9.36
C LEU A 157 8.10 23.77 -8.60
N LEU A 158 8.60 23.69 -7.37
CA LEU A 158 8.85 24.88 -6.54
C LEU A 158 10.01 25.69 -7.13
N LYS A 159 11.07 25.01 -7.57
CA LYS A 159 12.19 25.62 -8.28
C LYS A 159 11.71 26.33 -9.55
N TYR A 160 10.96 25.63 -10.40
CA TYR A 160 10.40 26.26 -11.61
C TYR A 160 9.52 27.47 -11.27
N THR A 161 8.70 27.37 -10.23
CA THR A 161 7.78 28.45 -9.85
C THR A 161 8.55 29.68 -9.37
N ASN A 162 9.64 29.49 -8.62
CA ASN A 162 10.52 30.60 -8.23
C ASN A 162 11.15 31.29 -9.44
N ASP A 163 11.68 30.53 -10.40
CA ASP A 163 12.21 31.07 -11.65
C ASP A 163 11.10 31.79 -12.46
N TRP A 164 9.89 31.24 -12.47
CA TRP A 164 8.72 31.80 -13.15
C TRP A 164 8.21 33.10 -12.51
N LEU A 165 8.30 33.26 -11.18
CA LEU A 165 7.92 34.50 -10.49
C LEU A 165 8.76 35.70 -10.96
N GLU A 166 9.97 35.46 -11.49
CA GLU A 166 10.84 36.49 -12.07
C GLU A 166 10.68 36.67 -13.59
N SER A 167 9.98 35.74 -14.24
CA SER A 167 9.73 35.77 -15.70
C SER A 167 8.77 36.89 -16.13
N ARG A 168 8.53 37.04 -17.44
CA ARG A 168 7.54 37.99 -17.98
C ARG A 168 6.09 37.48 -17.94
N GLU A 169 5.91 36.17 -17.87
CA GLU A 169 4.58 35.55 -17.87
C GLU A 169 3.80 35.93 -16.61
N THR A 170 2.50 36.22 -16.73
CA THR A 170 1.69 36.70 -15.60
C THR A 170 0.81 35.60 -15.00
N LEU A 171 0.51 34.55 -15.75
CA LEU A 171 -0.31 33.42 -15.30
C LEU A 171 0.41 32.06 -15.40
N LEU A 172 0.39 31.28 -14.33
CA LEU A 172 0.82 29.88 -14.34
C LEU A 172 -0.38 28.98 -14.06
N VAL A 173 -0.65 28.04 -14.95
CA VAL A 173 -1.73 27.06 -14.81
C VAL A 173 -1.14 25.71 -14.42
N LEU A 174 -1.57 25.19 -13.27
CA LEU A 174 -1.16 23.89 -12.74
C LEU A 174 -2.29 22.89 -12.93
N LEU A 175 -2.08 21.97 -13.86
CA LEU A 175 -2.98 20.88 -14.17
C LEU A 175 -2.53 19.62 -13.43
N GLY A 176 -3.48 18.91 -12.84
CA GLY A 176 -3.25 17.60 -12.29
C GLY A 176 -4.53 16.96 -11.82
N ASP A 177 -4.56 15.65 -11.77
CA ASP A 177 -5.73 14.93 -11.28
C ASP A 177 -5.95 15.14 -9.78
N PHE A 178 -7.03 14.57 -9.26
CA PHE A 178 -7.30 14.61 -7.84
C PHE A 178 -6.14 13.99 -7.03
N GLY A 179 -5.83 14.60 -5.89
CA GLY A 179 -4.86 14.05 -4.95
C GLY A 179 -3.40 14.24 -5.34
N THR A 180 -3.09 14.89 -6.45
CA THR A 180 -1.72 15.21 -6.91
C THR A 180 -1.04 16.31 -6.09
N GLY A 181 -1.76 16.98 -5.18
CA GLY A 181 -1.19 17.95 -4.24
C GLY A 181 -1.28 19.43 -4.68
N LYS A 182 -2.06 19.78 -5.70
CA LYS A 182 -2.25 21.18 -6.18
C LYS A 182 -2.48 22.20 -5.05
N SER A 183 -3.50 21.98 -4.23
CA SER A 183 -3.84 22.86 -3.09
C SER A 183 -2.73 22.89 -2.05
N THR A 184 -2.10 21.74 -1.76
CA THR A 184 -0.96 21.64 -0.83
C THR A 184 0.23 22.46 -1.33
N PHE A 185 0.51 22.42 -2.63
CA PHE A 185 1.55 23.23 -3.26
C PHE A 185 1.25 24.72 -3.16
N LEU A 186 0.02 25.18 -3.43
CA LEU A 186 -0.33 26.59 -3.28
C LEU A 186 -0.15 27.07 -1.83
N LYS A 187 -0.56 26.26 -0.85
CA LYS A 187 -0.31 26.56 0.57
C LYS A 187 1.19 26.62 0.89
N ARG A 188 2.00 25.67 0.39
CA ARG A 188 3.45 25.71 0.56
C ARG A 188 4.07 26.96 -0.07
N LEU A 189 3.61 27.35 -1.26
CA LEU A 189 4.09 28.55 -1.93
C LEU A 189 3.69 29.82 -1.18
N LYS A 190 2.45 29.90 -0.66
CA LYS A 190 2.04 30.99 0.23
C LYS A 190 2.98 31.09 1.44
N TYR A 191 3.35 29.96 2.04
CA TYR A 191 4.28 29.92 3.16
C TYR A 191 5.67 30.48 2.79
N GLU A 192 6.26 30.05 1.67
CA GLU A 192 7.56 30.56 1.23
C GLU A 192 7.51 32.06 0.89
N LEU A 193 6.48 32.50 0.17
CA LEU A 193 6.29 33.92 -0.17
C LEU A 193 6.08 34.78 1.08
N ALA A 194 5.26 34.34 2.02
CA ALA A 194 5.02 35.03 3.29
C ALA A 194 6.32 35.18 4.10
N ARG A 195 7.14 34.13 4.13
CA ARG A 195 8.44 34.13 4.80
C ARG A 195 9.40 35.12 4.14
N SER A 196 9.49 35.13 2.82
CA SER A 196 10.35 36.07 2.08
C SER A 196 9.88 37.51 2.22
N TYR A 197 8.57 37.76 2.26
CA TYR A 197 8.01 39.09 2.48
C TYR A 197 8.29 39.63 3.90
N LEU A 198 8.03 38.82 4.93
CA LEU A 198 8.27 39.20 6.33
C LEU A 198 9.77 39.30 6.67
N GLY A 199 10.62 38.57 5.95
CA GLY A 199 12.07 38.66 6.05
C GLY A 199 12.71 39.76 5.18
N GLU A 200 11.90 40.58 4.51
CA GLU A 200 12.34 41.66 3.61
C GLU A 200 13.23 41.20 2.43
N GLN A 201 13.15 39.91 2.06
CA GLN A 201 13.91 39.33 0.95
C GLN A 201 13.22 39.55 -0.41
N ALA A 202 11.90 39.59 -0.44
CA ALA A 202 11.12 39.83 -1.64
C ALA A 202 9.88 40.68 -1.33
N ASN A 203 9.56 41.63 -2.20
CA ASN A 203 8.34 42.44 -2.08
C ASN A 203 7.21 41.80 -2.89
N LEU A 204 6.77 40.60 -2.49
CA LEU A 204 5.65 39.84 -3.08
C LEU A 204 4.68 39.41 -1.97
N ILE A 205 3.41 39.80 -2.08
CA ILE A 205 2.39 39.49 -1.05
C ILE A 205 1.50 38.36 -1.57
N PRO A 206 1.52 37.16 -0.95
CA PRO A 206 0.68 36.07 -1.41
C PRO A 206 -0.78 36.28 -0.99
N LEU A 207 -1.71 36.04 -1.90
CA LEU A 207 -3.16 36.10 -1.69
C LEU A 207 -3.76 34.76 -2.10
N TYR A 208 -4.16 33.93 -1.14
CA TYR A 208 -4.79 32.65 -1.43
C TYR A 208 -6.31 32.79 -1.52
N ILE A 209 -6.88 32.38 -2.65
CA ILE A 209 -8.32 32.46 -2.91
C ILE A 209 -8.80 31.07 -3.31
N THR A 210 -9.71 30.51 -2.51
CA THR A 210 -10.43 29.30 -2.89
C THR A 210 -11.56 29.66 -3.84
N LEU A 211 -11.56 29.07 -5.02
CA LEU A 211 -12.57 29.33 -6.06
C LEU A 211 -13.87 28.55 -5.86
N LYS A 212 -13.89 27.73 -4.82
CA LYS A 212 -15.04 26.99 -4.34
C LYS A 212 -16.17 27.95 -3.93
N ASN A 213 -17.42 27.52 -4.15
CA ASN A 213 -18.63 28.29 -3.85
C ASN A 213 -18.74 29.61 -4.62
N PHE A 214 -18.00 29.81 -5.71
CA PHE A 214 -18.10 31.03 -6.50
C PHE A 214 -19.55 31.29 -6.97
N ASP A 215 -20.24 30.26 -7.43
CA ASP A 215 -21.65 30.32 -7.86
C ASP A 215 -22.65 30.72 -6.77
N THR A 216 -22.27 30.72 -5.47
CA THR A 216 -23.19 31.13 -4.39
C THR A 216 -23.33 32.64 -4.26
N TYR A 217 -22.54 33.39 -5.01
CA TYR A 217 -22.49 34.85 -4.96
C TYR A 217 -23.17 35.47 -6.18
N THR A 218 -23.90 36.56 -5.96
CA THR A 218 -24.63 37.26 -7.01
C THR A 218 -23.71 38.09 -7.92
N THR A 219 -22.57 38.54 -7.39
CA THR A 219 -21.55 39.29 -8.16
C THR A 219 -20.13 38.80 -7.84
N VAL A 220 -19.24 38.96 -8.83
CA VAL A 220 -17.81 38.62 -8.72
C VAL A 220 -17.14 39.41 -7.61
N GLU A 221 -17.52 40.68 -7.48
CA GLU A 221 -17.03 41.58 -6.46
C GLU A 221 -17.40 41.06 -5.07
N SER A 222 -18.66 40.65 -4.84
CA SER A 222 -19.10 40.13 -3.54
C SER A 222 -18.39 38.84 -3.14
N PHE A 223 -18.09 37.97 -4.11
CA PHE A 223 -17.27 36.78 -3.87
C PHE A 223 -15.86 37.17 -3.42
N PHE A 224 -15.19 38.07 -4.15
CA PHE A 224 -13.84 38.47 -3.81
C PHE A 224 -13.78 39.25 -2.51
N GLU A 225 -14.76 40.08 -2.19
CA GLU A 225 -14.86 40.74 -0.88
C GLU A 225 -14.94 39.72 0.26
N ALA A 226 -15.70 38.63 0.09
CA ALA A 226 -15.76 37.54 1.08
C ALA A 226 -14.42 36.79 1.21
N GLN A 227 -13.75 36.49 0.09
CA GLN A 227 -12.43 35.84 0.09
C GLN A 227 -11.36 36.73 0.72
N LEU A 228 -11.32 38.01 0.36
CA LEU A 228 -10.44 39.01 0.96
C LEU A 228 -10.72 39.17 2.45
N SER A 229 -12.00 39.13 2.85
CA SER A 229 -12.36 39.22 4.26
C SER A 229 -11.90 38.03 5.08
N THR A 230 -11.87 36.85 4.46
CA THR A 230 -11.34 35.64 5.06
C THR A 230 -9.81 35.69 5.12
N GLU A 231 -9.15 36.15 4.06
CA GLU A 231 -7.68 36.21 4.01
C GLU A 231 -7.08 37.26 4.95
N PHE A 232 -7.71 38.43 5.04
CA PHE A 232 -7.23 39.58 5.84
C PHE A 232 -7.97 39.74 7.17
N SER A 233 -8.85 38.80 7.54
CA SER A 233 -9.68 38.87 8.76
C SER A 233 -10.38 40.23 8.96
N ARG A 234 -10.75 40.90 7.86
CA ARG A 234 -11.33 42.25 7.83
C ARG A 234 -12.16 42.44 6.57
N SER A 235 -13.27 43.18 6.65
CA SER A 235 -13.99 43.59 5.45
C SER A 235 -13.13 44.50 4.56
N ILE A 236 -12.77 44.01 3.37
CA ILE A 236 -12.12 44.80 2.31
C ILE A 236 -13.07 44.83 1.13
N ARG A 237 -13.45 46.04 0.70
CA ARG A 237 -14.26 46.22 -0.50
C ARG A 237 -13.43 46.03 -1.76
N PHE A 238 -14.07 45.62 -2.85
CA PHE A 238 -13.38 45.36 -4.11
C PHE A 238 -12.64 46.60 -4.65
N GLU A 239 -13.23 47.81 -4.52
CA GLU A 239 -12.55 49.04 -4.97
C GLU A 239 -11.33 49.39 -4.13
N GLU A 240 -11.33 49.00 -2.86
CA GLU A 240 -10.18 49.19 -1.96
C GLU A 240 -9.04 48.26 -2.35
N PHE A 241 -9.36 46.99 -2.62
CA PHE A 241 -8.40 46.04 -3.19
C PHE A 241 -7.86 46.50 -4.55
N ALA A 242 -8.71 47.06 -5.41
CA ALA A 242 -8.30 47.60 -6.72
C ALA A 242 -7.32 48.77 -6.61
N LYS A 243 -7.37 49.55 -5.53
CA LYS A 243 -6.36 50.59 -5.23
C LYS A 243 -5.08 49.96 -4.69
N LEU A 244 -5.20 49.06 -3.71
CA LEU A 244 -4.06 48.39 -3.08
C LEU A 244 -3.24 47.58 -4.09
N SER A 245 -3.88 46.93 -5.05
CA SER A 245 -3.21 46.16 -6.10
C SER A 245 -2.37 47.00 -7.07
N LYS A 246 -2.60 48.31 -7.15
CA LYS A 246 -1.73 49.24 -7.91
C LYS A 246 -0.48 49.62 -7.13
N GLU A 247 -0.53 49.57 -5.80
CA GLU A 247 0.55 50.02 -4.90
C GLU A 247 1.40 48.86 -4.37
N LYS A 248 0.84 47.64 -4.37
CA LYS A 248 1.42 46.44 -3.77
C LYS A 248 1.54 45.32 -4.81
N ASN A 249 2.59 44.52 -4.69
CA ASN A 249 2.87 43.41 -5.59
C ASN A 249 2.19 42.11 -5.12
N PHE A 250 0.89 41.95 -5.38
CA PHE A 250 0.19 40.72 -5.03
C PHE A 250 0.55 39.55 -5.97
N VAL A 251 0.71 38.37 -5.38
CA VAL A 251 0.75 37.08 -6.07
C VAL A 251 -0.53 36.33 -5.71
N VAL A 252 -1.44 36.20 -6.68
CA VAL A 252 -2.75 35.59 -6.43
C VAL A 252 -2.70 34.09 -6.70
N LEU A 253 -3.08 33.30 -5.69
CA LEU A 253 -3.08 31.84 -5.72
C LEU A 253 -4.53 31.39 -5.78
N LEU A 254 -5.01 31.09 -6.99
CA LEU A 254 -6.38 30.69 -7.29
C LEU A 254 -6.49 29.17 -7.24
N ASP A 255 -7.17 28.64 -6.23
CA ASP A 255 -7.29 27.20 -6.00
C ASP A 255 -8.64 26.65 -6.44
N GLY A 256 -8.63 25.74 -7.42
CA GLY A 256 -9.78 24.92 -7.82
C GLY A 256 -10.66 25.58 -8.88
N PHE A 257 -10.12 25.91 -10.05
CA PHE A 257 -10.93 26.43 -11.17
C PHE A 257 -12.06 25.47 -11.58
N ASP A 258 -11.81 24.16 -11.47
CA ASP A 258 -12.80 23.10 -11.66
C ASP A 258 -13.91 23.07 -10.59
N GLU A 259 -13.79 23.88 -9.53
CA GLU A 259 -14.75 23.98 -8.43
C GLU A 259 -15.61 25.25 -8.46
N MET A 260 -15.43 26.13 -9.46
CA MET A 260 -16.17 27.40 -9.56
C MET A 260 -17.65 27.25 -9.89
N GLY A 261 -18.08 26.16 -10.52
CA GLY A 261 -19.50 25.99 -10.76
C GLY A 261 -19.96 24.66 -11.33
N LEU A 262 -21.22 24.34 -10.98
CA LEU A 262 -21.98 23.22 -11.52
C LEU A 262 -22.66 23.70 -12.82
N HIS A 263 -22.67 22.86 -13.86
CA HIS A 263 -23.30 23.13 -15.17
C HIS A 263 -22.54 24.10 -16.05
N ILE A 264 -21.31 23.75 -16.41
CA ILE A 264 -20.51 24.60 -17.26
C ILE A 264 -20.38 23.95 -18.66
N ASP A 265 -21.24 24.42 -19.57
CA ASP A 265 -20.92 24.39 -21.00
C ASP A 265 -19.68 25.26 -21.28
N SER A 266 -19.14 25.16 -22.49
CA SER A 266 -17.91 25.90 -22.83
C SER A 266 -18.05 27.42 -22.63
N GLU A 267 -19.23 27.98 -22.87
CA GLU A 267 -19.49 29.41 -22.75
C GLU A 267 -19.48 29.89 -21.29
N LYS A 268 -20.12 29.15 -20.38
CA LYS A 268 -20.07 29.46 -18.95
C LYS A 268 -18.66 29.33 -18.38
N ARG A 269 -17.84 28.40 -18.88
CA ARG A 269 -16.45 28.16 -18.44
C ARG A 269 -15.60 29.37 -18.79
N LYS A 270 -15.78 29.82 -20.02
CA LYS A 270 -15.21 31.06 -20.53
C LYS A 270 -15.67 32.25 -19.70
N LYS A 271 -16.97 32.40 -19.43
CA LYS A 271 -17.52 33.49 -18.61
C LYS A 271 -16.97 33.51 -17.18
N HIS A 272 -16.84 32.36 -16.51
CA HIS A 272 -16.24 32.28 -15.18
C HIS A 272 -14.76 32.70 -15.22
N PHE A 273 -14.02 32.26 -16.24
CA PHE A 273 -12.65 32.70 -16.42
C PHE A 273 -12.56 34.20 -16.71
N GLU A 274 -13.43 34.76 -17.55
CA GLU A 274 -13.51 36.21 -17.80
C GLU A 274 -13.67 37.01 -16.51
N GLN A 275 -14.45 36.50 -15.56
CA GLN A 275 -14.62 37.11 -14.24
C GLN A 275 -13.32 37.06 -13.42
N LEU A 276 -12.52 35.99 -13.53
CA LEU A 276 -11.21 35.88 -12.90
C LEU A 276 -10.15 36.77 -13.55
N VAL A 277 -10.23 36.99 -14.88
CA VAL A 277 -9.28 37.85 -15.61
C VAL A 277 -9.15 39.22 -14.95
N ASN A 278 -10.25 39.75 -14.39
CA ASN A 278 -10.28 41.03 -13.69
C ASN A 278 -9.31 41.11 -12.50
N ILE A 279 -9.14 40.01 -11.75
CA ILE A 279 -8.17 39.90 -10.65
C ILE A 279 -6.79 39.53 -11.16
N ILE A 280 -6.72 38.58 -12.11
CA ILE A 280 -5.45 38.13 -12.69
C ILE A 280 -4.69 39.34 -13.26
N SER A 281 -5.40 40.20 -14.00
CA SER A 281 -4.82 41.40 -14.62
C SER A 281 -4.43 42.51 -13.64
N ARG A 282 -4.93 42.46 -12.39
CA ARG A 282 -4.58 43.41 -11.31
C ARG A 282 -3.46 42.88 -10.40
N SER A 283 -3.12 41.60 -10.54
CA SER A 283 -2.01 40.99 -9.81
C SER A 283 -0.68 41.15 -10.53
N LYS A 284 0.43 41.06 -9.81
CA LYS A 284 1.75 40.96 -10.44
C LYS A 284 1.96 39.59 -11.07
N LYS A 285 1.50 38.54 -10.39
CA LYS A 285 1.55 37.14 -10.80
C LYS A 285 0.30 36.42 -10.31
N SER A 286 -0.20 35.48 -11.10
CA SER A 286 -1.31 34.62 -10.74
C SER A 286 -1.00 33.16 -11.00
N ILE A 287 -1.42 32.29 -10.10
CA ILE A 287 -1.32 30.84 -10.27
C ILE A 287 -2.73 30.26 -10.16
N LEU A 288 -3.12 29.45 -11.14
CA LEU A 288 -4.42 28.81 -11.21
C LEU A 288 -4.27 27.29 -11.18
N THR A 289 -4.95 26.62 -10.26
CA THR A 289 -5.02 25.15 -10.25
C THR A 289 -6.30 24.67 -10.93
N CYS A 290 -6.20 23.59 -11.70
CA CYS A 290 -7.35 22.97 -12.35
C CYS A 290 -7.10 21.47 -12.60
N ARG A 291 -8.15 20.72 -12.93
CA ARG A 291 -8.03 19.36 -13.48
C ARG A 291 -7.88 19.43 -15.01
N PRO A 292 -7.03 18.58 -15.61
CA PRO A 292 -6.94 18.48 -17.07
C PRO A 292 -8.31 18.23 -17.71
N SER A 293 -9.12 17.38 -17.09
CA SER A 293 -10.44 16.94 -17.54
C SER A 293 -11.54 18.01 -17.52
N TYR A 294 -11.27 19.18 -16.95
CA TYR A 294 -12.26 20.26 -16.86
C TYR A 294 -12.51 20.95 -18.22
N PHE A 295 -11.52 20.93 -19.11
CA PHE A 295 -11.64 21.43 -20.48
C PHE A 295 -11.97 20.27 -21.43
N LEU A 296 -12.86 20.50 -22.38
CA LEU A 296 -13.28 19.53 -23.42
C LEU A 296 -12.16 19.25 -24.43
N SER A 297 -11.24 20.19 -24.59
CA SER A 297 -10.09 20.05 -25.49
C SER A 297 -8.99 21.03 -25.11
N LYS A 298 -7.77 20.76 -25.59
CA LYS A 298 -6.67 21.72 -25.52
C LYS A 298 -7.01 23.05 -26.21
N PHE A 299 -7.80 23.01 -27.30
CA PHE A 299 -8.26 24.19 -28.01
C PHE A 299 -9.17 25.07 -27.13
N GLU A 300 -10.14 24.46 -26.43
CA GLU A 300 -10.99 25.19 -25.49
C GLU A 300 -10.14 25.82 -24.38
N MET A 301 -9.23 25.04 -23.79
CA MET A 301 -8.34 25.55 -22.75
C MET A 301 -7.53 26.76 -23.24
N THR A 302 -6.89 26.66 -24.41
CA THR A 302 -6.14 27.78 -25.01
C THR A 302 -7.05 28.98 -25.26
N SER A 303 -8.25 28.76 -25.80
CA SER A 303 -9.23 29.83 -26.05
C SER A 303 -9.70 30.54 -24.79
N VAL A 304 -9.81 29.83 -23.67
CA VAL A 304 -10.15 30.39 -22.36
C VAL A 304 -8.95 31.16 -21.80
N LEU A 305 -7.77 30.55 -21.75
CA LEU A 305 -6.57 31.17 -21.18
C LEU A 305 -6.10 32.41 -21.95
N ASP A 306 -6.34 32.45 -23.27
CA ASP A 306 -6.01 33.59 -24.12
C ASP A 306 -6.76 34.88 -23.76
N LEU A 307 -7.85 34.80 -22.99
CA LEU A 307 -8.56 35.97 -22.48
C LEU A 307 -7.68 36.86 -21.58
N VAL A 308 -6.63 36.31 -20.97
CA VAL A 308 -5.67 37.07 -20.15
C VAL A 308 -4.91 38.11 -20.97
N LYS A 309 -4.79 37.91 -22.29
CA LYS A 309 -4.15 38.86 -23.21
C LYS A 309 -4.95 40.17 -23.35
N TYR A 310 -6.24 40.15 -23.02
CA TYR A 310 -7.18 41.25 -23.26
C TYR A 310 -7.90 41.67 -21.97
N PRO A 311 -7.19 42.31 -21.02
CA PRO A 311 -7.81 42.72 -19.75
C PRO A 311 -8.95 43.73 -20.00
N ILE A 312 -10.16 43.37 -19.56
CA ILE A 312 -11.37 44.18 -19.71
C ILE A 312 -11.24 45.42 -18.81
N ASN A 313 -11.20 46.62 -19.41
CA ASN A 313 -11.05 47.88 -18.70
C ASN A 313 -12.41 48.36 -18.15
N LEU A 314 -12.85 47.80 -17.02
CA LEU A 314 -14.16 48.04 -16.41
C LEU A 314 -14.32 49.40 -15.70
N ASP A 315 -13.29 50.25 -15.66
CA ASP A 315 -13.31 51.53 -14.92
C ASP A 315 -14.18 52.63 -15.57
N SER A 316 -14.81 52.39 -16.73
CA SER A 316 -15.64 53.38 -17.42
C SER A 316 -17.15 53.11 -17.24
N LYS A 317 -17.76 53.85 -16.30
CA LYS A 317 -19.23 53.91 -16.07
C LYS A 317 -20.09 54.31 -17.29
N LYS A 318 -19.51 54.50 -18.48
CA LYS A 318 -20.18 54.92 -19.72
C LYS A 318 -20.55 53.77 -20.69
N TYR A 319 -20.11 52.53 -20.44
CA TYR A 319 -20.14 51.43 -21.42
C TYR A 319 -21.19 50.33 -21.19
N LYS A 320 -22.29 50.60 -20.47
CA LYS A 320 -23.29 49.55 -20.14
C LYS A 320 -24.32 49.19 -21.23
N LYS A 321 -24.31 49.80 -22.42
CA LYS A 321 -25.40 49.59 -23.41
C LYS A 321 -25.05 48.88 -24.73
N ASN A 322 -23.79 48.75 -25.13
CA ASN A 322 -23.43 48.17 -26.45
C ASN A 322 -22.57 46.88 -26.41
N ILE A 323 -22.32 46.30 -25.23
CA ILE A 323 -21.36 45.18 -25.10
C ILE A 323 -21.77 43.96 -25.94
N ARG A 324 -23.05 43.60 -26.04
CA ARG A 324 -23.44 42.34 -26.72
C ARG A 324 -23.14 42.28 -28.23
N GLU A 325 -23.11 43.42 -28.93
CA GLU A 325 -22.91 43.45 -30.39
C GLU A 325 -21.41 43.54 -30.75
N GLU A 326 -20.65 44.43 -30.10
CA GLU A 326 -19.18 44.50 -30.30
C GLU A 326 -18.46 43.23 -29.80
N TYR A 327 -18.96 42.55 -28.76
CA TYR A 327 -18.36 41.32 -28.25
C TYR A 327 -18.63 40.11 -29.16
N ASN A 328 -19.76 40.09 -29.86
CA ASN A 328 -20.06 39.06 -30.86
C ASN A 328 -19.24 39.24 -32.14
N ASP A 329 -18.99 40.48 -32.56
CA ASP A 329 -18.10 40.78 -33.69
C ASP A 329 -16.62 40.54 -33.33
N PHE A 330 -16.23 40.76 -32.07
CA PHE A 330 -14.91 40.42 -31.55
C PHE A 330 -14.69 38.91 -31.38
N ALA A 331 -15.67 38.17 -30.86
CA ALA A 331 -15.59 36.72 -30.79
C ALA A 331 -15.42 36.13 -32.21
N LYS A 332 -16.17 36.65 -33.20
CA LYS A 332 -15.99 36.28 -34.61
C LYS A 332 -14.61 36.65 -35.16
N SER A 333 -14.04 37.80 -34.80
CA SER A 333 -12.70 38.20 -35.26
C SER A 333 -11.59 37.34 -34.65
N VAL A 334 -11.69 36.99 -33.37
CA VAL A 334 -10.79 36.05 -32.69
C VAL A 334 -10.92 34.65 -33.27
N PHE A 335 -12.14 34.14 -33.51
CA PHE A 335 -12.36 32.86 -34.19
C PHE A 335 -11.78 32.87 -35.62
N SER A 336 -11.91 33.98 -36.36
CA SER A 336 -11.32 34.13 -37.70
C SER A 336 -9.79 34.26 -37.70
N ALA A 337 -9.20 34.81 -36.63
CA ALA A 337 -7.75 34.94 -36.47
C ALA A 337 -7.11 33.61 -36.04
N ILE A 338 -7.81 32.81 -35.22
CA ILE A 338 -7.38 31.46 -34.83
C ILE A 338 -7.46 30.48 -36.01
N SER A 339 -8.32 30.76 -37.00
CA SER A 339 -8.46 29.97 -38.24
C SER A 339 -7.34 30.21 -39.25
N ASN A 340 -6.56 31.28 -39.09
CA ASN A 340 -5.43 31.60 -39.95
C ASN A 340 -4.14 31.27 -39.21
N GLU A 341 -3.45 30.21 -39.64
CA GLU A 341 -2.11 29.84 -39.19
C GLU A 341 -1.11 30.98 -39.49
N LYS A 342 -1.03 31.95 -38.60
CA LYS A 342 0.15 32.77 -38.41
C LYS A 342 0.54 32.65 -36.95
N GLU A 343 1.74 32.11 -36.72
CA GLU A 343 2.44 32.04 -35.45
C GLU A 343 2.53 33.43 -34.80
N TYR A 344 1.47 33.86 -34.13
CA TYR A 344 1.59 34.85 -33.07
C TYR A 344 2.19 34.11 -31.88
N THR A 345 3.28 34.67 -31.36
CA THR A 345 4.08 34.19 -30.23
C THR A 345 3.23 34.02 -28.97
N ALA A 346 2.49 32.92 -28.89
CA ALA A 346 1.51 32.62 -27.84
C ALA A 346 2.13 32.26 -26.47
N ARG A 347 3.47 32.24 -26.36
CA ARG A 347 4.19 31.75 -25.18
C ARG A 347 4.44 32.78 -24.07
N ASP A 348 4.22 34.08 -24.30
CA ASP A 348 4.77 35.10 -23.39
C ASP A 348 3.88 35.50 -22.20
N TYR A 349 2.59 35.12 -22.17
CA TYR A 349 1.65 35.55 -21.12
C TYR A 349 1.37 34.48 -20.05
N TYR A 350 1.38 33.20 -20.41
CA TYR A 350 1.07 32.13 -19.47
C TYR A 350 1.83 30.83 -19.74
N SER A 351 2.04 30.06 -18.68
CA SER A 351 2.58 28.69 -18.72
C SER A 351 1.53 27.68 -18.26
N VAL A 352 1.53 26.49 -18.84
CA VAL A 352 0.69 25.36 -18.40
C VAL A 352 1.58 24.17 -18.05
N LEU A 353 1.47 23.67 -16.83
CA LEU A 353 2.25 22.53 -16.34
C LEU A 353 1.34 21.39 -15.90
N ASN A 354 1.71 20.16 -16.28
CA ASN A 354 1.07 18.94 -15.81
C ASN A 354 1.86 18.32 -14.65
N LEU A 355 1.24 18.22 -13.48
CA LEU A 355 1.83 17.60 -12.31
C LEU A 355 1.99 16.09 -12.51
N SER A 356 3.14 15.56 -12.09
CA SER A 356 3.40 14.13 -12.03
C SER A 356 3.17 13.60 -10.62
N GLY A 357 2.66 12.36 -10.51
CA GLY A 357 2.60 11.65 -9.22
C GLY A 357 3.99 11.37 -8.63
N PHE A 358 4.01 10.99 -7.35
CA PHE A 358 5.22 10.60 -6.63
C PHE A 358 5.95 9.44 -7.31
N SER A 359 7.28 9.48 -7.26
CA SER A 359 8.17 8.37 -7.57
C SER A 359 8.31 7.44 -6.35
N ALA A 360 8.96 6.28 -6.54
CA ALA A 360 9.27 5.39 -5.42
C ALA A 360 10.17 6.10 -4.38
N GLU A 361 11.08 6.95 -4.85
CA GLU A 361 11.96 7.75 -4.00
C GLU A 361 11.18 8.82 -3.22
N ASP A 362 10.20 9.47 -3.85
CA ASP A 362 9.34 10.45 -3.18
C ASP A 362 8.47 9.78 -2.10
N ILE A 363 7.96 8.58 -2.36
CA ILE A 363 7.20 7.76 -1.39
C ILE A 363 8.11 7.38 -0.22
N ASP A 364 9.34 6.95 -0.50
CA ASP A 364 10.30 6.55 0.52
C ASP A 364 10.71 7.73 1.40
N GLU A 365 10.96 8.91 0.82
CA GLU A 365 11.23 10.14 1.55
C GLU A 365 10.03 10.56 2.41
N TYR A 366 8.82 10.48 1.85
CA TYR A 366 7.58 10.77 2.58
C TYR A 366 7.44 9.88 3.82
N LEU A 367 7.59 8.56 3.67
CA LEU A 367 7.42 7.61 4.78
C LEU A 367 8.48 7.86 5.88
N ASN A 368 9.72 8.14 5.49
CA ASN A 368 10.79 8.49 6.43
C ASN A 368 10.48 9.76 7.23
N LYS A 369 9.92 10.79 6.58
CA LYS A 369 9.49 12.02 7.27
C LYS A 369 8.25 11.79 8.14
N PHE A 370 7.27 11.03 7.63
CA PHE A 370 5.99 10.80 8.29
C PHE A 370 6.16 10.01 9.61
N TYR A 371 7.07 9.05 9.59
CA TYR A 371 7.43 8.21 10.74
C TYR A 371 8.80 8.57 11.33
N SER A 372 9.15 9.86 11.35
CA SER A 372 10.46 10.33 11.85
C SER A 372 10.78 9.89 13.29
N ASN A 373 9.75 9.54 14.07
CA ASN A 373 9.87 9.12 15.47
C ASN A 373 9.88 7.59 15.64
N GLU A 374 9.71 6.83 14.56
CA GLU A 374 9.67 5.36 14.59
C GLU A 374 11.01 4.75 14.16
N SER A 375 11.18 3.44 14.38
CA SER A 375 12.39 2.73 13.98
C SER A 375 12.50 2.57 12.45
N SER A 376 13.73 2.48 11.93
CA SER A 376 13.95 2.20 10.51
C SER A 376 13.33 0.87 10.06
N ASP A 377 13.32 -0.13 10.93
CA ASP A 377 12.71 -1.44 10.66
C ASP A 377 11.19 -1.31 10.47
N PHE A 378 10.52 -0.48 11.27
CA PHE A 378 9.09 -0.21 11.13
C PHE A 378 8.76 0.45 9.79
N VAL A 379 9.57 1.43 9.36
CA VAL A 379 9.38 2.08 8.05
C VAL A 379 9.62 1.10 6.89
N ILE A 380 10.63 0.22 7.01
CA ILE A 380 10.89 -0.84 6.04
C ILE A 380 9.71 -1.82 5.97
N GLU A 381 9.11 -2.17 7.11
CA GLU A 381 7.93 -3.02 7.16
C GLU A 381 6.75 -2.38 6.40
N ILE A 382 6.42 -1.11 6.70
CA ILE A 382 5.35 -0.38 6.04
C ILE A 382 5.59 -0.27 4.53
N ARG A 383 6.82 0.05 4.11
CA ARG A 383 7.23 0.07 2.69
C ARG A 383 7.00 -1.29 2.03
N ASN A 384 7.42 -2.37 2.68
CA ASN A 384 7.21 -3.73 2.17
C ASN A 384 5.72 -4.06 2.08
N ARG A 385 4.89 -3.62 3.03
CA ARG A 385 3.43 -3.79 2.95
C ARG A 385 2.84 -3.03 1.77
N ILE A 386 3.30 -1.81 1.48
CA ILE A 386 2.86 -1.03 0.30
C ILE A 386 3.22 -1.75 -1.01
N ARG A 387 4.48 -2.21 -1.15
CA ARG A 387 4.97 -2.89 -2.37
C ARG A 387 4.34 -4.27 -2.60
N ASN A 388 4.02 -5.00 -1.53
CA ASN A 388 3.53 -6.38 -1.63
C ASN A 388 2.00 -6.50 -1.60
N THR A 389 1.28 -5.38 -1.47
CA THR A 389 -0.19 -5.34 -1.49
C THR A 389 -0.68 -4.91 -2.87
N TYR A 390 -1.62 -5.66 -3.45
CA TYR A 390 -2.14 -5.43 -4.80
C TYR A 390 -2.55 -3.96 -5.01
N ASP A 391 -2.03 -3.35 -6.08
CA ASP A 391 -2.21 -1.95 -6.52
C ASP A 391 -1.89 -0.85 -5.49
N LEU A 392 -1.43 -1.19 -4.29
CA LEU A 392 -1.21 -0.21 -3.23
C LEU A 392 0.00 0.69 -3.52
N GLU A 393 1.03 0.15 -4.17
CA GLU A 393 2.20 0.92 -4.63
C GLU A 393 1.83 1.97 -5.69
N ASP A 394 0.96 1.63 -6.64
CA ASP A 394 0.53 2.59 -7.66
C ASP A 394 -0.36 3.68 -7.06
N LEU A 395 -1.27 3.30 -6.16
CA LEU A 395 -2.09 4.25 -5.40
C LEU A 395 -1.24 5.21 -4.55
N ALA A 396 -0.18 4.70 -3.92
CA ALA A 396 0.75 5.49 -3.11
C ALA A 396 1.46 6.61 -3.91
N LYS A 397 1.45 6.57 -5.25
CA LYS A 397 1.97 7.68 -6.07
C LYS A 397 1.15 8.96 -5.94
N ARG A 398 -0.07 8.92 -5.40
CA ARG A 398 -0.87 10.12 -5.16
C ARG A 398 -0.65 10.58 -3.71
N PRO A 399 -0.12 11.80 -3.44
CA PRO A 399 0.21 12.27 -2.09
C PRO A 399 -0.90 12.06 -1.05
N ILE A 400 -2.16 12.34 -1.41
CA ILE A 400 -3.28 12.18 -0.47
C ILE A 400 -3.57 10.72 -0.12
N LEU A 401 -3.32 9.80 -1.07
CA LEU A 401 -3.47 8.36 -0.86
C LEU A 401 -2.36 7.85 0.02
N LEU A 402 -1.12 8.28 -0.25
CA LEU A 402 0.01 7.93 0.59
C LEU A 402 -0.19 8.35 2.05
N PHE A 403 -0.72 9.56 2.29
CA PHE A 403 -1.08 10.02 3.64
C PHE A 403 -2.09 9.08 4.31
N LEU A 404 -3.15 8.68 3.61
CA LEU A 404 -4.18 7.80 4.17
C LEU A 404 -3.64 6.39 4.41
N ILE A 405 -2.82 5.87 3.50
CA ILE A 405 -2.14 4.58 3.65
C ILE A 405 -1.21 4.64 4.86
N ALA A 406 -0.35 5.65 4.97
CA ALA A 406 0.57 5.83 6.09
C ALA A 406 -0.18 6.05 7.43
N THR A 407 -1.33 6.71 7.42
CA THR A 407 -2.09 6.93 8.67
C THR A 407 -2.83 5.67 9.12
N SER A 408 -3.34 4.87 8.18
CA SER A 408 -4.20 3.72 8.48
C SER A 408 -3.42 2.41 8.63
N LEU A 409 -2.41 2.17 7.79
CA LEU A 409 -1.68 0.90 7.74
C LEU A 409 -1.05 0.46 9.07
N PRO A 410 -0.47 1.37 9.89
CA PRO A 410 0.02 1.05 11.24
C PRO A 410 -1.07 0.65 12.23
N ASN A 411 -2.19 1.39 12.23
CA ASN A 411 -3.25 1.27 13.24
C ASN A 411 -4.16 0.06 13.03
N LEU A 412 -4.02 -0.62 11.90
CA LEU A 412 -4.75 -1.82 11.53
C LEU A 412 -4.11 -3.10 12.10
N SER A 413 -3.43 -2.99 13.24
CA SER A 413 -2.65 -4.06 13.87
C SER A 413 -3.26 -4.63 15.16
N ASN A 414 -4.35 -4.04 15.68
CA ASN A 414 -4.87 -4.44 17.00
C ASN A 414 -6.10 -5.37 17.02
N ASP A 415 -6.79 -5.66 15.89
CA ASP A 415 -7.83 -6.72 15.84
C ASP A 415 -8.37 -7.03 14.42
N LYS A 416 -8.16 -6.12 13.43
CA LYS A 416 -8.60 -6.32 12.04
C LYS A 416 -7.42 -6.08 11.10
N GLU A 417 -6.99 -7.12 10.37
CA GLU A 417 -5.91 -6.96 9.39
C GLU A 417 -6.24 -5.86 8.38
N ALA A 418 -5.23 -5.06 7.99
CA ALA A 418 -5.31 -4.03 6.97
C ALA A 418 -5.58 -4.63 5.58
N THR A 419 -6.81 -5.00 5.33
CA THR A 419 -7.16 -5.63 4.07
C THR A 419 -7.28 -4.60 2.96
N PRO A 420 -6.92 -4.92 1.70
CA PRO A 420 -7.02 -3.96 0.61
C PRO A 420 -8.44 -3.39 0.44
N SER A 421 -9.48 -4.22 0.57
CA SER A 421 -10.87 -3.74 0.49
C SER A 421 -11.19 -2.70 1.56
N LEU A 422 -10.67 -2.85 2.79
CA LEU A 422 -10.86 -1.86 3.86
C LEU A 422 -10.13 -0.56 3.56
N ILE A 423 -8.89 -0.62 3.05
CA ILE A 423 -8.12 0.58 2.66
C ILE A 423 -8.88 1.35 1.57
N TYR A 424 -9.36 0.66 0.54
CA TYR A 424 -10.17 1.28 -0.51
C TYR A 424 -11.45 1.87 0.06
N PHE A 425 -12.17 1.16 0.93
CA PHE A 425 -13.39 1.65 1.54
C PHE A 425 -13.18 2.92 2.38
N VAL A 426 -12.14 2.94 3.23
CA VAL A 426 -11.77 4.12 4.04
C VAL A 426 -11.42 5.29 3.12
N TYR A 427 -10.63 5.03 2.08
CA TYR A 427 -10.26 6.05 1.11
C TYR A 427 -11.47 6.64 0.38
N THR A 428 -12.30 5.80 -0.24
CA THR A 428 -13.47 6.24 -1.00
C THR A 428 -14.45 6.97 -0.09
N SER A 429 -14.57 6.56 1.17
CA SER A 429 -15.43 7.22 2.15
C SER A 429 -14.89 8.59 2.59
N ALA A 430 -13.60 8.67 2.95
CA ALA A 430 -12.96 9.94 3.30
C ALA A 430 -13.00 10.93 2.13
N TRP A 431 -12.88 10.42 0.90
CA TRP A 431 -13.01 11.22 -0.30
C TRP A 431 -14.42 11.76 -0.49
N MET A 432 -15.45 10.91 -0.43
CA MET A 432 -16.85 11.36 -0.54
C MET A 432 -17.20 12.40 0.53
N LYS A 433 -16.71 12.24 1.76
CA LYS A 433 -16.91 13.21 2.85
C LYS A 433 -16.27 14.56 2.54
N ARG A 434 -15.01 14.58 2.08
CA ARG A 434 -14.34 15.81 1.65
C ARG A 434 -15.06 16.49 0.48
N ASP A 435 -15.69 15.71 -0.40
CA ASP A 435 -16.48 16.24 -1.50
C ASP A 435 -17.81 16.87 -1.04
N GLU A 436 -18.45 16.32 0.01
CA GLU A 436 -19.61 16.96 0.66
C GLU A 436 -19.25 18.25 1.40
N ASP A 437 -18.10 18.26 2.07
CA ASP A 437 -17.56 19.46 2.72
C ASP A 437 -17.20 20.54 1.67
N LYS A 438 -17.22 20.18 0.36
CA LYS A 438 -16.92 21.08 -0.74
C LYS A 438 -18.04 22.04 -1.18
N GLY A 439 -19.17 22.10 -0.49
CA GLY A 439 -20.16 23.17 -0.68
C GLY A 439 -21.57 22.73 -0.29
N GLU A 440 -22.45 23.67 0.09
CA GLU A 440 -23.83 23.34 0.49
C GLU A 440 -24.59 22.58 -0.60
N PHE A 441 -24.35 22.91 -1.87
CA PHE A 441 -24.95 22.24 -3.02
C PHE A 441 -24.50 20.79 -3.19
N ARG A 442 -23.33 20.37 -2.68
CA ARG A 442 -22.86 18.96 -2.77
C ARG A 442 -23.47 18.05 -1.69
N LYS A 443 -24.25 18.62 -0.76
CA LYS A 443 -24.99 17.89 0.28
C LYS A 443 -26.38 17.40 -0.16
N LEU A 444 -26.84 17.78 -1.37
CA LEU A 444 -28.16 17.35 -1.90
C LEU A 444 -28.23 15.84 -2.16
N ILE A 445 -27.09 15.19 -2.36
CA ILE A 445 -26.98 13.73 -2.44
C ILE A 445 -26.22 13.26 -1.21
N THR A 446 -26.85 12.39 -0.42
CA THR A 446 -26.17 11.77 0.73
C THR A 446 -24.99 10.90 0.26
N GLN A 447 -23.97 10.77 1.10
CA GLN A 447 -22.81 9.90 0.88
C GLN A 447 -23.21 8.48 0.44
N GLU A 448 -24.26 7.95 1.07
CA GLU A 448 -24.81 6.64 0.78
C GLU A 448 -25.37 6.56 -0.64
N ASN A 449 -26.23 7.52 -1.04
CA ASN A 449 -26.77 7.58 -2.39
C ASN A 449 -25.68 7.75 -3.46
N LYS A 450 -24.63 8.54 -3.19
CA LYS A 450 -23.48 8.67 -4.10
C LYS A 450 -22.72 7.35 -4.24
N ARG A 451 -22.48 6.66 -3.12
CA ARG A 451 -21.80 5.37 -3.11
C ARG A 451 -22.60 4.34 -3.89
N ASP A 452 -23.90 4.24 -3.64
CA ASP A 452 -24.77 3.28 -4.32
C ASP A 452 -24.79 3.52 -5.83
N PHE A 453 -24.88 4.79 -6.27
CA PHE A 453 -24.77 5.14 -7.68
C PHE A 453 -23.42 4.73 -8.28
N VAL A 454 -22.29 5.06 -7.63
CA VAL A 454 -20.96 4.72 -8.16
C VAL A 454 -20.73 3.21 -8.19
N CYS A 455 -21.25 2.46 -7.21
CA CYS A 455 -21.27 1.00 -7.22
C CYS A 455 -22.07 0.45 -8.41
N ASN A 456 -23.25 1.00 -8.68
CA ASN A 456 -24.08 0.60 -9.81
C ASN A 456 -23.39 0.93 -11.15
N LEU A 457 -22.84 2.13 -11.30
CA LEU A 457 -22.06 2.54 -12.47
C LEU A 457 -20.87 1.61 -12.71
N ALA A 458 -20.10 1.31 -11.67
CA ALA A 458 -18.95 0.41 -11.75
C ALA A 458 -19.38 -1.00 -12.17
N TRP A 459 -20.48 -1.52 -11.60
CA TRP A 459 -21.02 -2.82 -11.98
C TRP A 459 -21.48 -2.85 -13.44
N ASN A 460 -22.23 -1.84 -13.90
CA ASN A 460 -22.72 -1.77 -15.28
C ASN A 460 -21.56 -1.72 -16.29
N MET A 461 -20.56 -0.86 -16.04
CA MET A 461 -19.34 -0.79 -16.86
C MET A 461 -18.60 -2.12 -16.87
N TYR A 462 -18.48 -2.77 -15.71
CA TYR A 462 -17.80 -4.06 -15.57
C TYR A 462 -18.54 -5.21 -16.28
N GLU A 463 -19.85 -5.32 -16.09
CA GLU A 463 -20.72 -6.34 -16.68
C GLU A 463 -20.71 -6.27 -18.22
N ASN A 464 -20.72 -5.05 -18.77
CA ASN A 464 -20.65 -4.82 -20.21
C ASN A 464 -19.21 -4.85 -20.77
N ASN A 465 -18.19 -5.08 -19.94
CA ASN A 465 -16.77 -5.03 -20.30
C ASN A 465 -16.36 -3.70 -20.96
N VAL A 466 -16.89 -2.59 -20.45
CA VAL A 466 -16.66 -1.22 -20.91
C VAL A 466 -15.80 -0.48 -19.88
N LEU A 467 -14.65 0.05 -20.31
CA LEU A 467 -13.77 0.84 -19.43
C LEU A 467 -14.02 2.35 -19.55
N GLU A 468 -14.74 2.76 -20.59
CA GLU A 468 -14.89 4.15 -21.02
C GLU A 468 -16.34 4.40 -21.44
N LEU A 469 -16.95 5.47 -20.93
CA LEU A 469 -18.28 5.92 -21.34
C LEU A 469 -18.15 7.20 -22.13
N SER A 470 -18.78 7.31 -23.29
CA SER A 470 -18.84 8.56 -24.03
C SER A 470 -19.60 9.65 -23.28
N TYR A 471 -19.42 10.89 -23.72
CA TYR A 471 -20.11 12.04 -23.13
C TYR A 471 -21.64 11.98 -23.25
N LEU A 472 -22.19 11.16 -24.15
CA LEU A 472 -23.62 10.95 -24.34
C LEU A 472 -24.16 9.83 -23.42
N GLU A 473 -23.35 8.81 -23.17
CA GLU A 473 -23.77 7.62 -22.39
C GLU A 473 -23.83 7.91 -20.90
N LEU A 474 -22.84 8.61 -20.33
CA LEU A 474 -22.82 8.88 -18.88
C LEU A 474 -24.09 9.64 -18.41
N PRO A 475 -24.54 10.73 -19.06
CA PRO A 475 -25.80 11.38 -18.69
C PRO A 475 -27.00 10.43 -18.72
N GLN A 476 -27.10 9.55 -19.72
CA GLN A 476 -28.18 8.59 -19.82
C GLN A 476 -28.18 7.62 -18.63
N VAL A 477 -27.02 7.09 -18.26
CA VAL A 477 -26.88 6.20 -17.09
C VAL A 477 -27.27 6.91 -15.79
N VAL A 478 -26.90 8.18 -15.64
CA VAL A 478 -27.36 8.99 -14.49
C VAL A 478 -28.87 9.17 -14.53
N GLN A 479 -29.46 9.37 -15.72
CA GLN A 479 -30.89 9.62 -15.87
C GLN A 479 -31.70 8.41 -15.45
N ASP A 480 -31.29 7.25 -15.94
CA ASP A 480 -31.95 5.98 -15.70
C ASP A 480 -31.88 5.61 -14.22
N TYR A 481 -30.77 5.93 -13.53
CA TYR A 481 -30.63 5.64 -12.09
C TYR A 481 -31.40 6.63 -11.19
N PHE A 482 -31.47 7.90 -11.55
CA PHE A 482 -32.12 8.95 -10.75
C PHE A 482 -33.52 9.33 -11.26
N SER A 483 -34.11 8.54 -12.17
CA SER A 483 -35.41 8.80 -12.82
C SER A 483 -36.52 9.13 -11.80
N ASP A 484 -36.48 8.48 -10.65
CA ASP A 484 -37.50 8.58 -9.61
C ASP A 484 -37.30 9.78 -8.66
N LYS A 485 -36.21 10.54 -8.80
CA LYS A 485 -35.84 11.67 -7.92
C LYS A 485 -36.14 13.07 -8.47
N GLY A 486 -36.89 13.19 -9.56
CA GLY A 486 -37.42 14.47 -10.07
C GLY A 486 -36.39 15.41 -10.70
N ASN A 487 -36.76 16.70 -10.88
CA ASN A 487 -36.10 17.76 -11.69
C ASN A 487 -34.62 18.13 -11.36
N ALA A 488 -33.87 17.30 -10.62
CA ALA A 488 -32.46 17.51 -10.34
C ALA A 488 -31.52 16.71 -11.27
N PHE A 489 -32.03 16.16 -12.38
CA PHE A 489 -31.26 15.34 -13.34
C PHE A 489 -29.96 16.01 -13.81
N GLU A 490 -30.02 17.23 -14.33
CA GLU A 490 -28.82 17.95 -14.78
C GLU A 490 -27.79 18.14 -13.65
N TYR A 491 -28.29 18.28 -12.41
CA TYR A 491 -27.44 18.43 -11.22
C TYR A 491 -26.71 17.12 -10.91
N PHE A 492 -27.42 15.97 -10.98
CA PHE A 492 -26.81 14.66 -10.81
C PHE A 492 -25.73 14.40 -11.87
N VAL A 493 -26.01 14.70 -13.15
CA VAL A 493 -25.05 14.49 -14.25
C VAL A 493 -23.79 15.31 -14.03
N THR A 494 -23.93 16.59 -13.72
CA THR A 494 -22.76 17.46 -13.54
C THR A 494 -21.98 17.09 -12.27
N HIS A 495 -22.67 16.73 -11.20
CA HIS A 495 -22.02 16.26 -9.97
C HIS A 495 -21.26 14.95 -10.21
N ILE A 496 -21.77 14.04 -11.04
CA ILE A 496 -21.12 12.76 -11.36
C ILE A 496 -19.97 12.94 -12.36
N GLN A 497 -20.10 13.85 -13.32
CA GLN A 497 -19.01 14.21 -14.23
C GLN A 497 -17.85 14.90 -13.51
N SER A 498 -18.16 15.67 -12.47
CA SER A 498 -17.16 16.27 -11.56
C SER A 498 -16.81 15.37 -10.37
N CYS A 499 -17.52 14.24 -10.20
CA CYS A 499 -17.25 13.27 -9.15
C CYS A 499 -15.85 12.75 -9.35
N ALA A 500 -15.11 12.79 -8.27
CA ALA A 500 -13.68 12.71 -8.33
C ALA A 500 -13.16 11.28 -8.62
N PHE A 501 -14.04 10.27 -8.58
CA PHE A 501 -13.73 8.89 -9.01
C PHE A 501 -13.66 8.71 -10.52
N LEU A 502 -14.22 9.63 -11.31
CA LEU A 502 -14.18 9.59 -12.77
C LEU A 502 -13.24 10.68 -13.31
N ASN A 503 -12.44 10.30 -14.29
CA ASN A 503 -11.63 11.19 -15.10
C ASN A 503 -12.23 11.21 -16.52
N ARG A 504 -12.27 12.39 -17.12
CA ARG A 504 -12.56 12.57 -18.55
C ARG A 504 -11.24 12.74 -19.29
N ASP A 505 -11.08 12.08 -20.42
CA ASP A 505 -9.91 12.24 -21.28
C ASP A 505 -10.11 13.25 -22.43
N GLU A 506 -9.09 13.42 -23.26
CA GLU A 506 -9.11 14.34 -24.42
C GLU A 506 -10.10 13.94 -25.52
N SER A 507 -10.56 12.68 -25.52
CA SER A 507 -11.52 12.12 -26.48
C SER A 507 -12.97 12.26 -26.01
N ASN A 508 -13.22 12.97 -24.89
CA ASN A 508 -14.53 13.12 -24.27
C ASN A 508 -15.15 11.81 -23.76
N VAL A 509 -14.32 10.85 -23.36
CA VAL A 509 -14.79 9.65 -22.67
C VAL A 509 -14.46 9.72 -21.18
N PHE A 510 -15.36 9.17 -20.36
CA PHE A 510 -15.27 9.07 -18.91
C PHE A 510 -14.78 7.69 -18.51
N ARG A 511 -13.78 7.64 -17.64
CA ARG A 511 -13.22 6.41 -17.06
C ARG A 511 -13.04 6.57 -15.57
N PHE A 512 -13.02 5.48 -14.82
CA PHE A 512 -12.57 5.54 -13.43
C PHE A 512 -11.13 6.06 -13.36
N ALA A 513 -10.84 6.90 -12.35
CA ALA A 513 -9.51 7.50 -12.14
C ALA A 513 -8.40 6.45 -12.00
N HIS A 514 -8.77 5.22 -11.63
CA HIS A 514 -7.95 4.03 -11.75
C HIS A 514 -8.87 2.80 -11.93
N LYS A 515 -8.41 1.80 -12.69
CA LYS A 515 -9.17 0.56 -12.95
C LYS A 515 -9.58 -0.15 -11.66
N SER A 516 -8.68 -0.16 -10.67
CA SER A 516 -8.95 -0.79 -9.37
C SER A 516 -10.10 -0.16 -8.59
N PHE A 517 -10.45 1.12 -8.83
CA PHE A 517 -11.65 1.70 -8.23
C PHE A 517 -12.91 1.10 -8.84
N MET A 518 -12.95 0.91 -10.16
CA MET A 518 -14.05 0.22 -10.83
C MET A 518 -14.20 -1.20 -10.29
N GLU A 519 -13.10 -1.95 -10.19
CA GLU A 519 -13.09 -3.33 -9.67
C GLU A 519 -13.54 -3.39 -8.20
N PHE A 520 -13.06 -2.46 -7.36
CA PHE A 520 -13.48 -2.35 -5.97
C PHE A 520 -14.98 -2.01 -5.83
N PHE A 521 -15.47 -1.03 -6.57
CA PHE A 521 -16.88 -0.62 -6.50
C PHE A 521 -17.81 -1.68 -7.10
N ALA A 522 -17.39 -2.41 -8.14
CA ALA A 522 -18.12 -3.57 -8.67
C ALA A 522 -18.19 -4.71 -7.64
N ALA A 523 -17.08 -4.99 -6.94
CA ALA A 523 -17.08 -5.96 -5.84
C ALA A 523 -17.97 -5.51 -4.67
N LEU A 524 -17.96 -4.21 -4.34
CA LEU A 524 -18.82 -3.64 -3.30
C LEU A 524 -20.31 -3.70 -3.70
N HIS A 525 -20.62 -3.50 -4.98
CA HIS A 525 -21.97 -3.69 -5.52
C HIS A 525 -22.44 -5.14 -5.32
N LEU A 526 -21.63 -6.12 -5.70
CA LEU A 526 -21.93 -7.55 -5.48
C LEU A 526 -22.11 -7.89 -4.00
N ALA A 527 -21.21 -7.40 -3.14
CA ALA A 527 -21.30 -7.61 -1.69
C ALA A 527 -22.63 -7.07 -1.14
N ASN A 528 -23.02 -5.87 -1.55
CA ASN A 528 -24.29 -5.25 -1.16
C ASN A 528 -25.50 -6.01 -1.72
N PHE A 529 -25.45 -6.45 -2.98
CA PHE A 529 -26.52 -7.21 -3.62
C PHE A 529 -26.77 -8.54 -2.89
N ILE A 530 -25.72 -9.32 -2.64
CA ILE A 530 -25.80 -10.58 -1.87
C ILE A 530 -26.30 -10.31 -0.45
N SER A 531 -25.81 -9.25 0.20
CA SER A 531 -26.15 -8.91 1.58
C SER A 531 -27.55 -8.29 1.74
N LYS A 532 -28.17 -7.77 0.70
CA LYS A 532 -29.54 -7.22 0.75
C LYS A 532 -30.56 -8.21 0.20
N GLU A 533 -30.32 -8.70 -1.01
CA GLU A 533 -31.28 -9.52 -1.76
C GLU A 533 -31.15 -11.03 -1.49
N ARG A 534 -30.05 -11.47 -0.85
CA ARG A 534 -29.72 -12.90 -0.67
C ARG A 534 -29.64 -13.66 -2.00
N ASP A 535 -29.36 -12.96 -3.08
CA ASP A 535 -29.30 -13.50 -4.44
C ASP A 535 -27.84 -13.62 -4.95
N PHE A 536 -27.57 -14.69 -5.68
CA PHE A 536 -26.28 -15.05 -6.27
C PHE A 536 -26.33 -15.16 -7.80
N SER A 537 -27.46 -14.83 -8.43
CA SER A 537 -27.69 -14.90 -9.88
C SER A 537 -26.59 -14.20 -10.70
N LEU A 538 -26.13 -13.03 -10.27
CA LEU A 538 -25.03 -12.29 -10.92
C LEU A 538 -23.72 -13.10 -10.98
N LEU A 539 -23.46 -13.94 -9.99
CA LEU A 539 -22.28 -14.81 -9.94
C LEU A 539 -22.45 -16.10 -10.75
N GLU A 540 -23.68 -16.44 -11.14
CA GLU A 540 -23.98 -17.57 -12.02
C GLU A 540 -23.83 -17.18 -13.49
N ASN A 541 -24.20 -15.94 -13.83
CA ASN A 541 -24.29 -15.45 -15.20
C ASN A 541 -23.00 -14.82 -15.74
N LEU A 542 -22.18 -14.20 -14.87
CA LEU A 542 -20.98 -13.48 -15.26
C LEU A 542 -19.73 -14.08 -14.61
N LYS A 543 -18.72 -14.46 -15.41
CA LYS A 543 -17.42 -14.90 -14.87
C LYS A 543 -16.66 -13.68 -14.33
N LEU A 544 -16.28 -13.74 -13.05
CA LEU A 544 -15.53 -12.67 -12.42
C LEU A 544 -14.06 -12.64 -12.87
N SER A 545 -13.54 -11.43 -12.97
CA SER A 545 -12.11 -11.13 -12.98
C SER A 545 -11.49 -11.50 -11.64
N LYS A 546 -10.18 -11.72 -11.65
CA LYS A 546 -9.43 -12.08 -10.44
C LYS A 546 -9.52 -10.97 -9.40
N GLU A 547 -9.53 -9.72 -9.84
CA GLU A 547 -9.51 -8.52 -9.03
C GLU A 547 -10.87 -8.27 -8.33
N VAL A 548 -11.98 -8.42 -9.04
CA VAL A 548 -13.32 -8.32 -8.43
C VAL A 548 -13.56 -9.46 -7.44
N GLY A 549 -13.21 -10.69 -7.81
CA GLY A 549 -13.27 -11.84 -6.90
C GLY A 549 -12.36 -11.66 -5.68
N PHE A 550 -11.18 -11.05 -5.87
CA PHE A 550 -10.25 -10.69 -4.80
C PHE A 550 -10.89 -9.73 -3.80
N PHE A 551 -11.42 -8.59 -4.26
CA PHE A 551 -12.02 -7.59 -3.37
C PHE A 551 -13.23 -8.15 -2.63
N LEU A 552 -14.09 -8.91 -3.32
CA LEU A 552 -15.27 -9.52 -2.70
C LEU A 552 -14.87 -10.55 -1.62
N GLY A 553 -13.89 -11.41 -1.92
CA GLY A 553 -13.35 -12.36 -0.95
C GLY A 553 -12.72 -11.70 0.27
N ASP A 554 -11.96 -10.63 0.03
CA ASP A 554 -11.33 -9.83 1.08
C ASP A 554 -12.36 -9.05 1.93
N MET A 555 -13.50 -8.64 1.36
CA MET A 555 -14.65 -8.09 2.10
C MET A 555 -15.30 -9.15 3.00
N CYS A 556 -15.47 -10.40 2.53
CA CYS A 556 -15.99 -11.49 3.38
C CYS A 556 -15.15 -11.67 4.66
N TYR A 557 -13.84 -11.48 4.58
CA TYR A 557 -12.98 -11.57 5.77
C TYR A 557 -13.33 -10.54 6.85
N THR A 558 -13.70 -9.32 6.43
CA THR A 558 -14.01 -8.20 7.34
C THR A 558 -15.50 -8.11 7.71
N GLN A 559 -16.38 -8.80 6.98
CA GLN A 559 -17.83 -8.78 7.13
C GLN A 559 -18.39 -10.19 7.42
N PRO A 560 -18.62 -10.55 8.70
CA PRO A 560 -19.06 -11.90 9.08
C PRO A 560 -20.39 -12.34 8.46
N GLU A 561 -21.35 -11.44 8.29
CA GLU A 561 -22.66 -11.77 7.70
C GLU A 561 -22.54 -12.16 6.23
N LEU A 562 -21.80 -11.37 5.43
CA LEU A 562 -21.53 -11.68 4.03
C LEU A 562 -20.78 -13.00 3.89
N LEU A 563 -19.80 -13.25 4.76
CA LEU A 563 -19.07 -14.52 4.79
C LEU A 563 -20.00 -15.71 4.99
N ASN A 564 -20.92 -15.63 5.96
CA ASN A 564 -21.84 -16.74 6.24
C ASN A 564 -22.68 -17.10 5.01
N LEU A 565 -23.19 -16.08 4.29
CA LEU A 565 -23.97 -16.27 3.06
C LEU A 565 -23.14 -16.90 1.95
N VAL A 566 -21.93 -16.37 1.73
CA VAL A 566 -21.00 -16.90 0.71
C VAL A 566 -20.58 -18.33 1.05
N GLU A 567 -20.34 -18.63 2.33
CA GLU A 567 -19.97 -19.98 2.79
C GLU A 567 -21.10 -20.98 2.60
N GLU A 568 -22.34 -20.60 2.91
CA GLU A 568 -23.53 -21.43 2.69
C GLU A 568 -23.72 -21.74 1.20
N LYS A 569 -23.71 -20.70 0.34
CA LYS A 569 -23.85 -20.88 -1.11
C LYS A 569 -22.67 -21.68 -1.68
N PHE A 570 -21.43 -21.38 -1.28
CA PHE A 570 -20.25 -22.13 -1.74
C PHE A 570 -20.36 -23.61 -1.37
N THR A 571 -20.75 -23.90 -0.13
CA THR A 571 -20.97 -25.26 0.36
C THR A 571 -22.04 -26.00 -0.45
N SER A 572 -23.11 -25.32 -0.87
CA SER A 572 -24.13 -25.89 -1.75
C SER A 572 -23.64 -26.13 -3.18
N ALA A 573 -22.75 -25.26 -3.69
CA ALA A 573 -22.23 -25.30 -5.06
C ALA A 573 -21.19 -26.42 -5.28
N ILE A 574 -20.43 -26.80 -4.25
CA ILE A 574 -19.33 -27.77 -4.35
C ILE A 574 -19.71 -29.22 -4.00
N LYS A 575 -20.96 -29.49 -3.65
CA LYS A 575 -21.46 -30.87 -3.40
C LYS A 575 -21.49 -31.67 -4.71
N SER A 576 -21.19 -32.97 -4.64
CA SER A 576 -21.12 -33.87 -5.82
C SER A 576 -22.41 -33.97 -6.64
N SER A 577 -23.57 -33.65 -6.06
CA SER A 577 -24.88 -33.63 -6.73
C SER A 577 -25.37 -32.22 -7.09
N SER A 578 -24.48 -31.22 -7.07
CA SER A 578 -24.87 -29.83 -7.30
C SER A 578 -25.12 -29.55 -8.78
N ALA A 579 -26.28 -28.94 -9.08
CA ALA A 579 -26.62 -28.40 -10.41
C ALA A 579 -25.98 -27.02 -10.67
N ALA A 580 -25.11 -26.53 -9.79
CA ALA A 580 -24.44 -25.24 -9.92
C ALA A 580 -23.63 -25.15 -11.23
N SER A 581 -23.73 -24.00 -11.90
CA SER A 581 -22.96 -23.73 -13.11
C SER A 581 -21.45 -23.72 -12.82
N GLU A 582 -20.64 -24.10 -13.82
CA GLU A 582 -19.18 -24.03 -13.70
C GLU A 582 -18.70 -22.59 -13.44
N THR A 583 -19.40 -21.59 -13.98
CA THR A 583 -19.16 -20.17 -13.72
C THR A 583 -19.30 -19.85 -12.23
N LEU A 584 -20.40 -20.27 -11.61
CA LEU A 584 -20.62 -20.05 -10.18
C LEU A 584 -19.54 -20.71 -9.34
N LYS A 585 -19.20 -21.97 -9.63
CA LYS A 585 -18.14 -22.69 -8.91
C LYS A 585 -16.80 -21.95 -9.01
N SER A 586 -16.43 -21.50 -10.22
CA SER A 586 -15.20 -20.73 -10.45
C SER A 586 -15.20 -19.40 -9.68
N ASN A 587 -16.31 -18.67 -9.70
CA ASN A 587 -16.44 -17.39 -8.99
C ASN A 587 -16.36 -17.57 -7.48
N MET A 588 -17.09 -18.55 -6.94
CA MET A 588 -17.06 -18.87 -5.51
C MET A 588 -15.65 -19.25 -5.06
N LEU A 589 -14.91 -20.03 -5.85
CA LEU A 589 -13.52 -20.35 -5.58
C LEU A 589 -12.62 -19.11 -5.55
N SER A 590 -12.81 -18.20 -6.52
CA SER A 590 -12.07 -16.93 -6.55
C SER A 590 -12.32 -16.12 -5.28
N ILE A 591 -13.57 -15.99 -4.85
CA ILE A 591 -13.97 -15.26 -3.63
C ILE A 591 -13.37 -15.95 -2.39
N TYR A 592 -13.58 -17.26 -2.25
CA TYR A 592 -13.12 -18.00 -1.06
C TYR A 592 -11.59 -18.05 -0.95
N SER A 593 -10.86 -17.94 -2.05
CA SER A 593 -9.39 -17.88 -2.04
C SER A 593 -8.81 -16.68 -1.29
N LYS A 594 -9.61 -15.62 -1.10
CA LYS A 594 -9.20 -14.40 -0.37
C LYS A 594 -9.99 -14.15 0.91
N SER A 595 -10.89 -15.06 1.29
CA SER A 595 -11.66 -14.98 2.54
C SER A 595 -10.82 -15.22 3.79
N ARG A 596 -9.64 -15.86 3.67
CA ARG A 596 -8.75 -16.26 4.78
C ARG A 596 -9.46 -17.18 5.80
N LYS A 597 -10.51 -17.89 5.34
CA LYS A 597 -11.31 -18.79 6.18
C LYS A 597 -11.00 -20.25 5.86
N PRO A 598 -11.29 -21.16 6.81
CA PRO A 598 -11.19 -22.59 6.56
C PRO A 598 -12.18 -23.02 5.47
N PHE A 599 -11.75 -23.86 4.53
CA PHE A 599 -12.63 -24.46 3.55
C PHE A 599 -13.75 -25.27 4.25
N PRO A 600 -15.01 -25.18 3.77
CA PRO A 600 -16.15 -25.79 4.45
C PRO A 600 -16.03 -27.31 4.48
N LYS A 601 -16.17 -27.98 5.64
CA LYS A 601 -15.89 -29.42 5.88
C LYS A 601 -16.81 -30.40 5.13
N HIS A 602 -16.64 -30.53 3.81
CA HIS A 602 -17.29 -31.49 2.95
C HIS A 602 -16.32 -32.17 1.98
N LYS A 603 -16.65 -33.37 1.51
CA LYS A 603 -15.89 -34.01 0.43
C LYS A 603 -16.09 -33.22 -0.86
N ILE A 604 -15.00 -32.85 -1.52
CA ILE A 604 -15.01 -32.07 -2.76
C ILE A 604 -14.71 -33.03 -3.91
N TYR A 605 -15.48 -32.93 -5.00
CA TYR A 605 -15.36 -33.80 -6.16
C TYR A 605 -15.19 -32.97 -7.44
N ASP A 606 -14.26 -33.38 -8.30
CA ASP A 606 -14.08 -32.92 -9.69
C ASP A 606 -14.00 -31.39 -9.88
N LEU A 607 -13.53 -30.68 -8.86
CA LEU A 607 -13.48 -29.22 -8.85
C LEU A 607 -12.18 -28.71 -9.49
N LYS A 608 -12.29 -27.68 -10.33
CA LYS A 608 -11.16 -27.09 -11.06
C LYS A 608 -10.66 -25.81 -10.38
N PHE A 609 -9.47 -25.87 -9.82
CA PHE A 609 -8.76 -24.74 -9.24
C PHE A 609 -7.77 -24.22 -10.28
N SER A 610 -8.10 -23.11 -10.95
CA SER A 610 -7.29 -22.57 -12.04
C SER A 610 -7.00 -21.09 -11.82
N ASP A 611 -5.72 -20.72 -11.86
CA ASP A 611 -5.26 -19.34 -11.76
C ASP A 611 -5.67 -18.60 -10.47
N LEU A 612 -5.69 -19.31 -9.34
CA LEU A 612 -6.10 -18.80 -8.02
C LEU A 612 -4.90 -18.49 -7.11
N ASP A 613 -5.03 -17.49 -6.23
CA ASP A 613 -4.03 -17.16 -5.21
C ASP A 613 -4.68 -17.26 -3.82
N PHE A 614 -4.44 -18.35 -3.11
CA PHE A 614 -4.94 -18.56 -1.75
C PHE A 614 -4.05 -17.87 -0.74
N LEU A 615 -4.67 -17.18 0.22
CA LEU A 615 -3.97 -16.47 1.29
C LEU A 615 -4.58 -16.82 2.65
N LYS A 616 -3.77 -17.40 3.54
CA LYS A 616 -4.17 -17.74 4.93
C LYS A 616 -5.39 -18.66 5.04
N ASN A 617 -5.78 -19.34 3.97
CA ASN A 617 -6.85 -20.34 4.03
C ASN A 617 -6.40 -21.61 4.76
N THR A 618 -7.35 -22.25 5.44
CA THR A 618 -7.16 -23.59 6.01
C THR A 618 -7.93 -24.62 5.20
N PHE A 619 -7.32 -25.74 4.86
CA PHE A 619 -7.94 -26.84 4.13
C PHE A 619 -8.01 -28.06 5.05
N SER A 620 -9.20 -28.66 5.21
CA SER A 620 -9.41 -29.84 6.07
C SER A 620 -10.35 -30.91 5.49
N ASN A 621 -10.40 -31.00 4.18
CA ASN A 621 -11.36 -31.74 3.38
C ASN A 621 -10.71 -32.79 2.49
N SER A 622 -11.33 -33.97 2.36
CA SER A 622 -10.95 -34.91 1.31
C SER A 622 -11.38 -34.37 -0.06
N MET A 623 -10.44 -34.31 -1.01
CA MET A 623 -10.66 -33.86 -2.39
C MET A 623 -10.43 -35.01 -3.37
N TYR A 624 -11.41 -35.26 -4.23
CA TYR A 624 -11.43 -36.38 -5.18
C TYR A 624 -11.51 -35.83 -6.60
N GLY A 625 -10.63 -36.25 -7.51
CA GLY A 625 -10.71 -35.87 -8.93
C GLY A 625 -10.51 -34.38 -9.24
N CYS A 626 -10.06 -33.58 -8.26
CA CYS A 626 -9.86 -32.15 -8.42
C CYS A 626 -8.60 -31.84 -9.25
N THR A 627 -8.56 -30.67 -9.89
CA THR A 627 -7.39 -30.18 -10.66
C THR A 627 -6.88 -28.86 -10.13
N PHE A 628 -5.56 -28.66 -10.12
CA PHE A 628 -4.90 -27.47 -9.58
C PHE A 628 -3.89 -26.91 -10.60
N THR A 629 -4.31 -25.96 -11.41
CA THR A 629 -3.49 -25.37 -12.49
C THR A 629 -3.12 -23.93 -12.15
N LYS A 630 -1.83 -23.59 -12.19
CA LYS A 630 -1.32 -22.22 -11.94
C LYS A 630 -1.82 -21.59 -10.63
N SER A 631 -2.07 -22.41 -9.60
CA SER A 631 -2.58 -21.94 -8.32
C SER A 631 -1.43 -21.73 -7.31
N ILE A 632 -1.54 -20.68 -6.51
CA ILE A 632 -0.53 -20.30 -5.52
C ILE A 632 -1.16 -20.35 -4.13
N PHE A 633 -0.48 -20.95 -3.16
CA PHE A 633 -0.91 -21.00 -1.76
C PHE A 633 0.13 -20.27 -0.89
N ARG A 634 -0.31 -19.24 -0.16
CA ARG A 634 0.54 -18.40 0.70
C ARG A 634 0.01 -18.44 2.13
N GLU A 635 0.88 -18.77 3.08
CA GLU A 635 0.53 -18.84 4.50
C GLU A 635 -0.68 -19.76 4.77
N CYS A 636 -0.89 -20.78 3.92
CA CYS A 636 -2.04 -21.69 4.01
C CYS A 636 -1.75 -22.85 4.96
N VAL A 637 -2.79 -23.34 5.61
CA VAL A 637 -2.72 -24.52 6.49
C VAL A 637 -3.49 -25.67 5.84
N PHE A 638 -2.84 -26.81 5.67
CA PHE A 638 -3.43 -28.03 5.15
C PHE A 638 -3.42 -29.07 6.27
N LYS A 639 -4.58 -29.53 6.74
CA LYS A 639 -4.68 -30.43 7.91
C LYS A 639 -5.67 -31.57 7.69
N GLN A 640 -5.25 -32.81 7.91
CA GLN A 640 -6.13 -33.99 7.77
C GLN A 640 -6.77 -34.09 6.38
N LEU A 641 -5.95 -33.91 5.35
CA LEU A 641 -6.39 -33.88 3.95
C LEU A 641 -6.03 -35.17 3.23
N GLU A 642 -6.92 -35.58 2.34
CA GLU A 642 -6.65 -36.64 1.36
C GLU A 642 -6.98 -36.12 -0.03
N PHE A 643 -5.96 -36.03 -0.89
CA PHE A 643 -6.13 -35.75 -2.31
C PHE A 643 -6.05 -37.06 -3.09
N ILE A 644 -7.17 -37.47 -3.67
CA ILE A 644 -7.33 -38.78 -4.31
C ILE A 644 -7.61 -38.59 -5.81
N LYS A 645 -6.78 -39.22 -6.65
CA LYS A 645 -6.85 -39.16 -8.13
C LYS A 645 -6.74 -37.74 -8.67
N LEU A 646 -5.66 -37.03 -8.35
CA LEU A 646 -5.36 -35.73 -8.97
C LEU A 646 -4.90 -35.95 -10.42
N SER A 647 -5.72 -35.53 -11.38
CA SER A 647 -5.41 -35.63 -12.82
C SER A 647 -4.41 -34.59 -13.29
N SER A 648 -4.45 -33.36 -12.77
CA SER A 648 -3.50 -32.30 -13.16
C SER A 648 -3.16 -31.37 -12.00
N ILE A 649 -1.86 -31.23 -11.72
CA ILE A 649 -1.28 -30.27 -10.77
C ILE A 649 -0.10 -29.53 -11.42
N THR A 650 -0.16 -28.20 -11.43
CA THR A 650 0.96 -27.30 -11.75
C THR A 650 0.88 -26.11 -10.80
N SER A 651 1.16 -26.36 -9.53
CA SER A 651 0.86 -25.40 -8.45
C SER A 651 2.01 -25.26 -7.46
N THR A 652 2.03 -24.12 -6.77
CA THR A 652 3.12 -23.75 -5.86
C THR A 652 2.58 -23.44 -4.46
N ILE A 653 3.17 -24.06 -3.44
CA ILE A 653 2.93 -23.79 -2.02
C ILE A 653 4.12 -23.01 -1.48
N LYS A 654 3.91 -21.83 -0.89
CA LYS A 654 5.02 -20.99 -0.42
C LYS A 654 4.68 -20.11 0.80
N LYS A 655 5.69 -19.36 1.27
CA LYS A 655 5.58 -18.31 2.31
C LYS A 655 4.95 -18.83 3.61
N ASN A 656 5.72 -19.57 4.42
CA ASN A 656 5.29 -20.05 5.74
C ASN A 656 4.01 -20.90 5.72
N SER A 657 3.74 -21.63 4.64
CA SER A 657 2.61 -22.56 4.58
C SER A 657 2.92 -23.82 5.42
N SER A 658 1.87 -24.50 5.91
CA SER A 658 2.00 -25.69 6.76
C SER A 658 1.12 -26.83 6.26
N LEU A 659 1.71 -28.01 6.07
CA LEU A 659 1.01 -29.25 5.76
C LEU A 659 1.16 -30.23 6.92
N LYS A 660 0.04 -30.67 7.52
CA LYS A 660 0.01 -31.61 8.64
C LYS A 660 -0.98 -32.75 8.41
N ASN A 661 -0.52 -33.99 8.42
CA ASN A 661 -1.37 -35.17 8.16
C ASN A 661 -2.08 -35.04 6.81
N VAL A 662 -1.32 -34.93 5.73
CA VAL A 662 -1.83 -34.72 4.37
C VAL A 662 -1.38 -35.88 3.49
N SER A 663 -2.31 -36.53 2.80
CA SER A 663 -2.00 -37.52 1.77
C SER A 663 -2.30 -36.96 0.37
N ILE A 664 -1.36 -37.15 -0.55
CA ILE A 664 -1.46 -36.70 -1.95
C ILE A 664 -1.20 -37.90 -2.85
N THR A 665 -2.16 -38.25 -3.71
CA THR A 665 -2.03 -39.32 -4.70
C THR A 665 -2.23 -38.78 -6.12
N PHE A 666 -1.16 -38.81 -6.91
CA PHE A 666 -1.16 -38.43 -8.33
C PHE A 666 -1.62 -39.59 -9.22
N SER A 667 -2.51 -39.32 -10.18
CA SER A 667 -3.04 -40.35 -11.09
C SER A 667 -2.47 -40.33 -12.50
N GLU A 668 -1.91 -39.20 -12.95
CA GLU A 668 -1.38 -39.02 -14.31
C GLU A 668 0.12 -38.68 -14.29
N GLU A 669 0.78 -38.87 -15.44
CA GLU A 669 2.15 -38.41 -15.65
C GLU A 669 2.13 -36.90 -15.98
N ASP A 670 3.18 -36.15 -15.59
CA ASP A 670 3.37 -34.70 -15.81
C ASP A 670 2.80 -33.73 -14.75
N ASN A 671 2.50 -34.26 -13.57
CA ASN A 671 2.15 -33.47 -12.38
C ASN A 671 3.38 -32.72 -11.80
N VAL A 672 3.26 -31.42 -11.52
CA VAL A 672 4.30 -30.56 -10.92
C VAL A 672 3.81 -29.88 -9.64
N LEU A 673 4.53 -30.10 -8.53
CA LEU A 673 4.28 -29.48 -7.25
C LEU A 673 5.55 -28.83 -6.70
N ASP A 674 5.53 -27.53 -6.50
CA ASP A 674 6.63 -26.79 -5.90
C ASP A 674 6.27 -26.35 -4.47
N VAL A 675 7.18 -26.55 -3.52
CA VAL A 675 7.01 -26.18 -2.11
C VAL A 675 8.22 -25.39 -1.63
N GLU A 676 8.01 -24.16 -1.17
CA GLU A 676 9.10 -23.24 -0.77
C GLU A 676 8.84 -22.60 0.61
N ASP A 677 9.88 -22.43 1.42
CA ASP A 677 9.84 -21.71 2.71
C ASP A 677 8.68 -22.16 3.63
N SER A 678 8.45 -23.48 3.74
CA SER A 678 7.24 -24.06 4.34
C SER A 678 7.52 -25.29 5.23
N GLN A 679 6.52 -25.71 6.02
CA GLN A 679 6.62 -26.84 6.96
C GLN A 679 5.73 -28.02 6.54
N LEU A 680 6.28 -29.23 6.56
CA LEU A 680 5.57 -30.48 6.28
C LEU A 680 5.71 -31.43 7.47
N HIS A 681 4.59 -31.96 7.96
CA HIS A 681 4.54 -32.89 9.09
C HIS A 681 3.59 -34.04 8.80
N SER A 682 4.08 -35.29 8.83
CA SER A 682 3.27 -36.48 8.54
C SER A 682 2.54 -36.38 7.19
N VAL A 683 3.26 -35.92 6.17
CA VAL A 683 2.75 -35.82 4.80
C VAL A 683 3.09 -37.10 4.05
N ALA A 684 2.15 -37.66 3.29
CA ALA A 684 2.36 -38.80 2.41
C ALA A 684 2.12 -38.36 0.96
N ILE A 685 3.14 -38.40 0.11
CA ILE A 685 3.02 -38.07 -1.32
C ILE A 685 3.34 -39.31 -2.14
N GLN A 686 2.42 -39.71 -3.00
CA GLN A 686 2.56 -40.89 -3.85
C GLN A 686 2.14 -40.60 -5.31
N GLY A 687 2.90 -41.17 -6.25
CA GLY A 687 2.55 -41.20 -7.68
C GLY A 687 3.54 -40.45 -8.56
N SER A 688 3.37 -40.57 -9.88
CA SER A 688 4.32 -40.08 -10.89
C SER A 688 4.24 -38.54 -11.05
N ALA A 689 5.07 -37.81 -10.31
CA ALA A 689 5.13 -36.34 -10.37
C ALA A 689 6.55 -35.79 -10.24
N THR A 690 6.73 -34.53 -10.64
CA THR A 690 7.88 -33.69 -10.34
C THR A 690 7.60 -32.85 -9.10
N LEU A 691 8.37 -33.08 -8.04
CA LEU A 691 8.25 -32.42 -6.75
C LEU A 691 9.51 -31.60 -6.47
N THR A 692 9.37 -30.29 -6.31
CA THR A 692 10.47 -29.41 -5.89
C THR A 692 10.21 -28.91 -4.47
N ILE A 693 11.17 -29.07 -3.58
CA ILE A 693 11.10 -28.60 -2.20
C ILE A 693 12.31 -27.71 -1.91
N LYS A 694 12.08 -26.46 -1.50
CA LYS A 694 13.16 -25.51 -1.19
C LYS A 694 12.99 -24.86 0.18
N ASN A 695 14.07 -24.78 0.96
CA ASN A 695 14.10 -24.07 2.25
C ASN A 695 13.00 -24.51 3.23
N CYS A 696 12.64 -25.79 3.21
CA CYS A 696 11.54 -26.31 4.01
C CYS A 696 12.01 -27.01 5.30
N LYS A 697 11.05 -27.28 6.19
CA LYS A 697 11.22 -28.22 7.31
C LYS A 697 10.25 -29.38 7.16
N ILE A 698 10.77 -30.59 7.02
CA ILE A 698 9.98 -31.81 6.83
C ILE A 698 10.16 -32.73 8.04
N TYR A 699 9.06 -33.23 8.58
CA TYR A 699 9.05 -34.17 9.69
C TYR A 699 8.12 -35.34 9.39
N GLU A 700 8.58 -36.56 9.67
CA GLU A 700 7.73 -37.76 9.77
C GLU A 700 6.91 -38.10 8.51
N SER A 701 7.40 -37.70 7.34
CA SER A 701 6.68 -37.76 6.06
C SER A 701 7.12 -38.95 5.19
N LYS A 702 6.29 -39.36 4.22
CA LYS A 702 6.54 -40.47 3.28
C LYS A 702 6.45 -39.96 1.84
N PHE A 703 7.42 -40.32 1.01
CA PHE A 703 7.43 -39.99 -0.43
C PHE A 703 7.62 -41.28 -1.22
N SER A 704 6.69 -41.63 -2.11
CA SER A 704 6.74 -42.89 -2.85
C SER A 704 6.40 -42.76 -4.33
N GLN A 705 7.11 -43.53 -5.17
CA GLN A 705 6.88 -43.59 -6.62
C GLN A 705 6.95 -42.23 -7.36
N ILE A 706 7.66 -41.26 -6.79
CA ILE A 706 7.87 -39.92 -7.36
C ILE A 706 8.81 -40.03 -8.58
N LYS A 707 8.47 -39.35 -9.68
CA LYS A 707 9.26 -39.36 -10.94
C LYS A 707 10.49 -38.47 -10.82
N GLN A 708 10.32 -37.25 -10.30
CA GLN A 708 11.44 -36.33 -10.06
C GLN A 708 11.28 -35.65 -8.70
N LEU A 709 12.32 -35.67 -7.87
CA LEU A 709 12.36 -35.07 -6.55
C LEU A 709 13.58 -34.16 -6.41
N ASN A 710 13.33 -32.86 -6.27
CA ASN A 710 14.37 -31.86 -6.07
C ASN A 710 14.27 -31.30 -4.64
N ILE A 711 15.33 -31.37 -3.84
CA ILE A 711 15.33 -30.92 -2.44
C ILE A 711 16.50 -29.96 -2.18
N ILE A 712 16.21 -28.68 -1.97
CA ILE A 712 17.22 -27.63 -1.87
C ILE A 712 17.11 -26.94 -0.50
N GLY A 713 18.22 -26.77 0.23
CA GLY A 713 18.26 -25.98 1.47
C GLY A 713 17.31 -26.44 2.58
N THR A 714 16.92 -27.72 2.61
CA THR A 714 15.78 -28.21 3.40
C THR A 714 16.24 -29.11 4.56
N ASP A 715 15.62 -28.95 5.73
CA ASP A 715 15.82 -29.81 6.90
C ASP A 715 14.76 -30.91 6.95
N ILE A 716 15.17 -32.17 7.00
CA ILE A 716 14.28 -33.34 6.97
C ILE A 716 14.57 -34.26 8.15
N LEU A 717 13.52 -34.67 8.87
CA LEU A 717 13.64 -35.52 10.06
C LEU A 717 12.64 -36.68 10.02
N LYS A 718 13.10 -37.90 10.35
CA LYS A 718 12.26 -39.11 10.50
C LYS A 718 11.35 -39.44 9.30
N SER A 719 11.78 -39.12 8.09
CA SER A 719 10.97 -39.27 6.87
C SER A 719 11.41 -40.47 6.02
N GLN A 720 10.53 -40.95 5.14
CA GLN A 720 10.74 -42.16 4.33
C GLN A 720 10.66 -41.82 2.84
N PHE A 721 11.54 -42.44 2.05
CA PHE A 721 11.64 -42.21 0.61
C PHE A 721 11.76 -43.55 -0.13
N ASP A 722 10.79 -43.83 -1.01
CA ASP A 722 10.89 -44.91 -1.99
C ASP A 722 11.47 -44.35 -3.29
N THR A 723 12.72 -44.75 -3.53
CA THR A 723 13.58 -44.28 -4.61
C THR A 723 13.42 -45.04 -5.93
N SER A 724 12.44 -45.94 -6.02
CA SER A 724 12.23 -46.82 -7.18
C SER A 724 12.06 -46.13 -8.54
N LYS A 725 11.60 -44.87 -8.55
CA LYS A 725 11.36 -44.06 -9.76
C LYS A 725 11.96 -42.65 -9.70
N ILE A 726 12.76 -42.35 -8.67
CA ILE A 726 13.17 -40.97 -8.35
C ILE A 726 14.36 -40.54 -9.21
N GLU A 727 14.16 -39.48 -9.99
CA GLU A 727 15.21 -38.64 -10.61
C GLU A 727 15.29 -37.28 -9.89
N GLY A 728 16.32 -36.43 -10.12
CA GLY A 728 16.37 -35.06 -9.57
C GLY A 728 17.63 -34.67 -8.80
N GLU A 729 17.59 -33.54 -8.09
CA GLU A 729 18.75 -32.95 -7.40
C GLU A 729 18.46 -32.62 -5.93
N HIS A 730 19.31 -33.09 -5.01
CA HIS A 730 19.32 -32.61 -3.64
C HIS A 730 20.56 -31.75 -3.36
N LYS A 731 20.36 -30.54 -2.84
CA LYS A 731 21.43 -29.56 -2.65
C LYS A 731 21.35 -28.81 -1.33
N GLY A 732 22.44 -28.79 -0.55
CA GLY A 732 22.55 -27.95 0.65
C GLY A 732 21.53 -28.29 1.75
N SER A 733 21.08 -29.54 1.81
CA SER A 733 20.00 -30.01 2.69
C SER A 733 20.54 -30.87 3.84
N SER A 734 19.79 -30.96 4.94
CA SER A 734 20.14 -31.77 6.11
C SER A 734 19.05 -32.80 6.39
N LEU A 735 19.43 -34.08 6.49
CA LEU A 735 18.51 -35.19 6.68
C LEU A 735 18.92 -35.99 7.90
N LYS A 736 18.00 -36.16 8.84
CA LYS A 736 18.25 -36.89 10.08
C LYS A 736 17.24 -38.01 10.26
N SER A 737 17.68 -39.19 10.67
CA SER A 737 16.79 -40.29 11.04
C SER A 737 15.86 -40.77 9.93
N CYS A 738 16.22 -40.54 8.66
CA CYS A 738 15.39 -40.85 7.50
C CYS A 738 15.68 -42.25 6.95
N VAL A 739 14.71 -42.84 6.25
CA VAL A 739 14.82 -44.16 5.62
C VAL A 739 14.64 -44.04 4.12
N PHE A 740 15.61 -44.56 3.38
CA PHE A 740 15.60 -44.63 1.93
C PHE A 740 15.57 -46.09 1.50
N PHE A 741 14.65 -46.46 0.63
CA PHE A 741 14.55 -47.81 0.12
C PHE A 741 14.15 -47.80 -1.35
N ASN A 742 14.31 -48.94 -2.02
CA ASN A 742 13.84 -49.13 -3.38
C ASN A 742 12.83 -50.28 -3.41
N SER A 743 11.55 -49.96 -3.56
CA SER A 743 10.46 -50.96 -3.58
C SER A 743 10.44 -51.81 -4.85
N SER A 744 11.11 -51.38 -5.92
CA SER A 744 11.15 -52.07 -7.22
C SER A 744 12.29 -53.06 -7.35
N TYR A 745 13.08 -53.27 -6.29
CA TYR A 745 14.19 -54.23 -6.29
C TYR A 745 13.65 -55.66 -6.37
N LYS A 746 13.76 -56.29 -7.55
CA LYS A 746 13.43 -57.71 -7.72
C LYS A 746 14.66 -58.56 -7.38
N ALA A 747 14.47 -59.54 -6.50
CA ALA A 747 15.48 -60.55 -6.19
C ALA A 747 16.10 -61.15 -7.46
N LEU A 748 17.42 -61.04 -7.57
CA LEU A 748 18.31 -61.72 -8.52
C LEU A 748 17.97 -61.55 -10.02
N GLY A 749 18.60 -60.58 -10.68
CA GLY A 749 18.96 -60.76 -12.10
C GLY A 749 18.88 -59.54 -13.04
N LYS A 750 18.12 -58.49 -12.72
CA LYS A 750 18.13 -57.24 -13.51
C LYS A 750 18.12 -56.03 -12.58
N ARG A 751 19.31 -55.46 -12.35
CA ARG A 751 19.51 -54.23 -11.59
C ARG A 751 18.88 -53.08 -12.39
N LYS A 752 17.83 -52.44 -11.87
CA LYS A 752 17.53 -51.06 -12.27
C LYS A 752 18.32 -50.17 -11.34
N THR A 753 19.40 -49.61 -11.87
CA THR A 753 20.19 -48.54 -11.26
C THR A 753 19.25 -47.40 -10.84
N LEU A 754 19.52 -46.73 -9.72
CA LEU A 754 19.04 -45.36 -9.54
C LEU A 754 19.47 -44.59 -10.80
N SER A 755 18.58 -43.87 -11.46
CA SER A 755 18.94 -43.29 -12.76
C SER A 755 20.14 -42.37 -12.59
N SER A 756 21.05 -42.35 -13.58
CA SER A 756 22.26 -41.52 -13.59
C SER A 756 21.97 -40.00 -13.54
N ALA A 757 20.69 -39.61 -13.46
CA ALA A 757 20.21 -38.24 -13.36
C ALA A 757 20.02 -37.76 -11.92
N PHE A 758 20.19 -38.60 -10.89
CA PHE A 758 20.08 -38.19 -9.49
C PHE A 758 21.40 -37.57 -8.98
N LYS A 759 21.36 -36.32 -8.50
CA LYS A 759 22.54 -35.56 -8.03
C LYS A 759 22.39 -35.17 -6.56
N LEU A 760 23.44 -35.39 -5.76
CA LEU A 760 23.53 -35.00 -4.36
C LEU A 760 24.71 -34.02 -4.20
N GLN A 761 24.46 -32.81 -3.70
CA GLN A 761 25.50 -31.79 -3.53
C GLN A 761 25.41 -31.11 -2.15
N LYS A 762 26.48 -31.13 -1.35
CA LYS A 762 26.54 -30.49 -0.02
C LYS A 762 25.40 -30.93 0.92
N VAL A 763 25.04 -32.22 0.88
CA VAL A 763 23.95 -32.78 1.69
C VAL A 763 24.50 -33.51 2.91
N THR A 764 23.92 -33.28 4.09
CA THR A 764 24.30 -33.98 5.32
C THR A 764 23.23 -35.00 5.72
N TYR A 765 23.62 -36.25 5.93
CA TYR A 765 22.80 -37.34 6.44
C TYR A 765 23.27 -37.74 7.84
N THR A 766 22.36 -37.84 8.82
CA THR A 766 22.68 -38.24 10.19
C THR A 766 21.72 -39.32 10.70
N ASN A 767 22.21 -40.46 11.17
CA ASN A 767 21.37 -41.58 11.65
C ASN A 767 20.36 -42.08 10.60
N CYS A 768 20.67 -41.99 9.31
CA CYS A 768 19.78 -42.42 8.24
C CYS A 768 20.04 -43.88 7.84
N THR A 769 19.02 -44.56 7.32
CA THR A 769 19.10 -45.95 6.84
C THR A 769 18.83 -46.00 5.34
N PHE A 770 19.69 -46.68 4.60
CA PHE A 770 19.60 -46.89 3.16
C PHE A 770 19.50 -48.38 2.86
N VAL A 771 18.51 -48.79 2.05
CA VAL A 771 18.19 -50.20 1.81
C VAL A 771 18.05 -50.46 0.32
N LEU A 772 18.87 -51.39 -0.21
CA LEU A 772 18.81 -51.87 -1.60
C LEU A 772 18.94 -50.76 -2.66
N LEU A 773 19.82 -49.79 -2.39
CA LEU A 773 20.10 -48.67 -3.28
C LEU A 773 21.38 -48.90 -4.09
N ASP A 774 21.41 -48.38 -5.32
CA ASP A 774 22.57 -48.45 -6.20
C ASP A 774 23.19 -47.07 -6.38
N PHE A 775 24.31 -46.80 -5.70
CA PHE A 775 25.04 -45.53 -5.72
C PHE A 775 26.07 -45.46 -6.85
N SER A 776 26.15 -46.46 -7.73
CA SER A 776 27.22 -46.60 -8.73
C SER A 776 27.31 -45.46 -9.77
N VAL A 777 26.22 -44.70 -9.96
CA VAL A 777 26.08 -43.67 -11.02
C VAL A 777 25.65 -42.30 -10.48
N ILE A 778 25.75 -42.07 -9.16
CA ILE A 778 25.25 -40.85 -8.49
C ILE A 778 26.41 -39.90 -8.20
N ASN A 779 26.29 -38.63 -8.58
CA ASN A 779 27.20 -37.59 -8.11
C ASN A 779 26.88 -37.25 -6.64
N MET A 780 27.86 -37.36 -5.74
CA MET A 780 27.76 -37.11 -4.29
C MET A 780 28.76 -36.05 -3.78
N ASP A 781 28.91 -34.95 -4.52
CA ASP A 781 29.84 -33.86 -4.18
C ASP A 781 29.56 -33.25 -2.78
N ASN A 782 30.60 -33.24 -1.93
CA ASN A 782 30.61 -32.65 -0.59
C ASN A 782 29.50 -33.18 0.34
N CYS A 783 29.09 -34.44 0.17
CA CYS A 783 28.11 -35.08 1.03
C CYS A 783 28.74 -35.66 2.30
N LEU A 784 28.07 -35.48 3.44
CA LEU A 784 28.48 -36.01 4.74
C LEU A 784 27.45 -37.03 5.23
N PHE A 785 27.90 -38.24 5.55
CA PHE A 785 27.10 -39.30 6.15
C PHE A 785 27.62 -39.60 7.55
N LYS A 786 26.80 -39.38 8.58
CA LYS A 786 27.16 -39.59 9.98
C LYS A 786 26.27 -40.64 10.64
N ASN A 787 26.87 -41.69 11.20
CA ASN A 787 26.16 -42.77 11.89
C ASN A 787 25.01 -43.39 11.06
N CYS A 788 25.22 -43.49 9.74
CA CYS A 788 24.23 -44.02 8.81
C CYS A 788 24.40 -45.54 8.61
N ILE A 789 23.32 -46.22 8.24
CA ILE A 789 23.29 -47.67 8.01
C ILE A 789 22.97 -47.95 6.54
N PHE A 790 23.79 -48.75 5.87
CA PHE A 790 23.61 -49.17 4.49
C PHE A 790 23.40 -50.69 4.43
N ILE A 791 22.29 -51.14 3.85
CA ILE A 791 21.90 -52.56 3.79
C ILE A 791 21.69 -52.95 2.33
N GLY A 792 22.45 -53.93 1.84
CA GLY A 792 22.30 -54.43 0.47
C GLY A 792 22.54 -53.38 -0.61
N CYS A 793 23.30 -52.33 -0.31
CA CYS A 793 23.56 -51.22 -1.22
C CYS A 793 24.75 -51.55 -2.15
N CYS A 794 24.78 -50.97 -3.36
CA CYS A 794 25.84 -51.19 -4.33
C CYS A 794 26.62 -49.89 -4.61
N PHE A 795 27.94 -49.99 -4.70
CA PHE A 795 28.86 -48.86 -4.94
C PHE A 795 29.86 -49.18 -6.07
N SER A 796 29.54 -50.09 -7.00
CA SER A 796 30.52 -50.64 -7.95
C SER A 796 30.80 -49.71 -9.15
N TYR A 797 32.09 -49.43 -9.43
CA TYR A 797 32.63 -48.83 -10.67
C TYR A 797 32.19 -47.38 -11.02
N LEU A 798 32.80 -46.36 -10.40
CA LEU A 798 32.88 -44.98 -10.91
C LEU A 798 33.96 -44.86 -12.03
N LYS A 799 33.91 -45.70 -13.08
CA LYS A 799 34.85 -45.53 -14.22
C LYS A 799 34.32 -44.45 -15.17
N GLY A 800 34.96 -43.29 -15.11
CA GLY A 800 34.87 -42.23 -16.13
C GLY A 800 33.77 -41.21 -15.89
N GLU A 801 34.18 -39.94 -15.80
CA GLU A 801 33.39 -38.70 -15.94
C GLU A 801 32.56 -38.16 -14.75
N VAL A 802 32.30 -38.92 -13.68
CA VAL A 802 31.61 -38.36 -12.49
C VAL A 802 32.62 -38.03 -11.38
N PHE A 803 33.15 -36.80 -11.39
CA PHE A 803 33.98 -36.28 -10.29
C PHE A 803 33.10 -36.09 -9.04
N THR A 804 33.35 -36.86 -7.97
CA THR A 804 32.75 -36.66 -6.65
C THR A 804 33.84 -36.23 -5.65
N SER A 805 33.83 -34.98 -5.21
CA SER A 805 34.84 -34.38 -4.33
C SER A 805 34.30 -34.14 -2.92
N GLY A 806 35.09 -34.45 -1.88
CA GLY A 806 34.77 -34.13 -0.49
C GLY A 806 33.67 -34.98 0.16
N MET A 807 33.51 -36.25 -0.22
CA MET A 807 32.52 -37.14 0.42
C MET A 807 33.08 -37.71 1.74
N ILE A 808 32.27 -37.72 2.81
CA ILE A 808 32.70 -38.18 4.14
C ILE A 808 31.71 -39.20 4.70
N PHE A 809 32.19 -40.38 5.11
CA PHE A 809 31.47 -41.34 5.94
C PHE A 809 32.08 -41.37 7.36
N ASP A 810 31.30 -41.00 8.37
CA ASP A 810 31.70 -40.98 9.77
C ASP A 810 30.82 -41.93 10.59
N LYS A 811 31.41 -42.94 11.23
CA LYS A 811 30.71 -43.93 12.08
C LYS A 811 29.60 -44.71 11.37
N CYS A 812 29.70 -44.93 10.07
CA CYS A 812 28.67 -45.61 9.28
C CYS A 812 28.81 -47.13 9.36
N LYS A 813 27.71 -47.86 9.12
CA LYS A 813 27.68 -49.33 9.08
C LYS A 813 27.23 -49.82 7.71
N PHE A 814 27.98 -50.74 7.14
CA PHE A 814 27.67 -51.32 5.83
C PHE A 814 27.45 -52.82 5.97
N MET A 815 26.26 -53.29 5.56
CA MET A 815 25.81 -54.68 5.72
C MET A 815 25.42 -55.26 4.37
N PHE A 816 26.02 -56.38 3.96
CA PHE A 816 25.78 -57.06 2.67
C PHE A 816 25.84 -56.12 1.47
N SER A 817 26.61 -55.03 1.59
CA SER A 817 26.74 -54.01 0.57
C SER A 817 27.97 -54.34 -0.26
N ASN A 818 27.86 -54.28 -1.58
CA ASN A 818 28.99 -54.56 -2.46
C ASN A 818 29.82 -53.28 -2.60
N ILE A 819 30.92 -53.22 -1.85
CA ILE A 819 31.80 -52.04 -1.82
C ILE A 819 33.21 -52.44 -2.23
N SER A 820 33.62 -52.06 -3.44
CA SER A 820 34.98 -52.28 -3.93
C SER A 820 35.90 -51.11 -3.55
N PHE A 821 36.18 -50.92 -2.24
CA PHE A 821 37.01 -49.80 -1.75
C PHE A 821 38.46 -49.84 -2.27
N ASN A 822 38.97 -51.01 -2.66
CA ASN A 822 40.36 -51.18 -3.10
C ASN A 822 40.72 -50.37 -4.36
N SER A 823 39.74 -49.85 -5.10
CA SER A 823 39.96 -48.97 -6.26
C SER A 823 39.81 -47.47 -5.96
N TRP A 824 39.29 -47.11 -4.77
CA TRP A 824 39.02 -45.72 -4.38
C TRP A 824 40.14 -45.13 -3.51
N LEU A 825 40.85 -45.96 -2.76
CA LEU A 825 41.97 -45.57 -1.89
C LEU A 825 43.28 -45.30 -2.65
N GLU A 826 43.41 -45.84 -3.87
CA GLU A 826 44.62 -45.69 -4.71
C GLU A 826 44.60 -44.43 -5.60
N ALA A 827 43.46 -43.74 -5.70
CA ALA A 827 43.36 -42.43 -6.34
C ALA A 827 43.59 -41.33 -5.28
N GLU A 828 44.45 -40.36 -5.58
CA GLU A 828 44.92 -39.29 -4.67
C GLU A 828 43.86 -38.77 -3.68
N SER A 829 44.29 -38.68 -2.41
CA SER A 829 43.55 -38.60 -1.15
C SER A 829 42.58 -37.42 -0.89
N ASN A 830 41.98 -36.78 -1.91
CA ASN A 830 41.15 -35.58 -1.73
C ASN A 830 39.64 -35.78 -1.99
N TYR A 831 39.19 -36.98 -2.36
CA TYR A 831 37.82 -37.20 -2.85
C TYR A 831 36.89 -37.94 -1.87
N LEU A 832 37.42 -38.84 -1.03
CA LEU A 832 36.66 -39.66 -0.09
C LEU A 832 37.36 -39.76 1.27
N GLU A 833 36.61 -39.58 2.36
CA GLU A 833 37.07 -39.81 3.73
C GLU A 833 36.15 -40.80 4.46
N VAL A 834 36.72 -41.83 5.09
CA VAL A 834 35.99 -42.81 5.90
C VAL A 834 36.57 -42.84 7.33
N ARG A 835 35.74 -42.58 8.34
CA ARG A 835 36.12 -42.51 9.75
C ARG A 835 35.29 -43.50 10.56
N GLU A 836 35.96 -44.29 11.41
CA GLU A 836 35.33 -45.16 12.45
C GLU A 836 34.12 -46.00 11.97
N SER A 837 34.13 -46.47 10.71
CA SER A 837 33.00 -47.17 10.08
C SER A 837 33.18 -48.69 10.04
N GLU A 838 32.08 -49.45 10.14
CA GLU A 838 32.07 -50.92 10.27
C GLU A 838 31.52 -51.61 9.00
N TYR A 839 32.09 -52.77 8.65
CA TYR A 839 31.74 -53.54 7.45
C TYR A 839 31.40 -54.99 7.78
N TYR A 840 30.31 -55.50 7.19
CA TYR A 840 29.80 -56.86 7.41
C TYR A 840 29.45 -57.53 6.08
N GLU A 841 30.33 -58.42 5.61
CA GLU A 841 30.19 -59.13 4.33
C GLU A 841 29.45 -60.47 4.48
N GLU A 842 29.65 -61.17 5.60
CA GLU A 842 29.02 -62.47 5.86
C GLU A 842 27.93 -62.43 6.94
N LEU A 843 26.95 -63.34 6.83
CA LEU A 843 25.87 -63.51 7.81
C LEU A 843 26.37 -63.93 9.21
N SER A 844 27.54 -64.55 9.28
CA SER A 844 28.23 -65.04 10.47
C SER A 844 28.70 -63.89 11.38
N ASP A 845 29.29 -62.84 10.79
CA ASP A 845 29.87 -61.69 11.49
C ASP A 845 28.82 -60.84 12.22
N LEU A 846 27.67 -60.66 11.58
CA LEU A 846 26.52 -59.96 12.16
C LEU A 846 25.87 -60.72 13.32
N ARG A 847 25.78 -62.06 13.23
CA ARG A 847 25.23 -62.89 14.32
C ARG A 847 26.08 -62.83 15.59
N LYS A 848 27.41 -62.76 15.46
CA LYS A 848 28.32 -62.57 16.60
C LYS A 848 28.09 -61.24 17.30
N LEU A 849 27.95 -60.15 16.55
CA LEU A 849 27.70 -58.81 17.11
C LEU A 849 26.34 -58.70 17.83
N ILE A 850 25.31 -59.37 17.30
CA ILE A 850 23.97 -59.46 17.91
C ILE A 850 24.02 -60.26 19.23
N SER A 851 24.84 -61.30 19.31
CA SER A 851 25.01 -62.10 20.53
C SER A 851 25.71 -61.34 21.66
N MET A 852 26.69 -60.49 21.35
CA MET A 852 27.41 -59.65 22.32
C MET A 852 26.53 -58.57 22.96
N ASN A 853 25.57 -58.02 22.21
CA ASN A 853 24.63 -57.01 22.74
C ASN A 853 23.50 -57.62 23.60
N LYS A 854 23.13 -58.89 23.40
CA LYS A 854 22.11 -59.58 24.20
C LYS A 854 22.53 -59.76 25.67
N ALA A 855 23.81 -60.04 25.94
CA ALA A 855 24.34 -60.19 27.30
C ALA A 855 24.26 -58.89 28.15
N ASN A 856 24.29 -57.73 27.49
CA ASN A 856 24.14 -56.43 28.15
C ASN A 856 22.67 -56.07 28.48
N LYS A 857 21.69 -56.74 27.84
CA LYS A 857 20.26 -56.43 27.92
C LYS A 857 19.56 -57.06 29.13
N GLU A 858 20.03 -58.22 29.61
CA GLU A 858 19.50 -58.92 30.79
C GLU A 858 19.67 -58.13 32.11
N LYS A 859 20.59 -57.17 32.14
CA LYS A 859 20.86 -56.33 33.32
C LYS A 859 19.81 -55.24 33.57
N TYR A 860 19.01 -54.88 32.55
CA TYR A 860 18.13 -53.69 32.57
C TYR A 860 16.62 -53.99 32.60
N SER A 861 16.19 -55.24 32.36
CA SER A 861 14.77 -55.62 32.22
C SER A 861 13.98 -55.75 33.53
N ARG A 862 14.60 -55.59 34.71
CA ARG A 862 13.93 -55.76 36.02
C ARG A 862 13.04 -54.59 36.47
N ILE A 863 13.00 -53.46 35.76
CA ILE A 863 12.54 -52.18 36.34
C ILE A 863 11.11 -51.74 35.93
N TYR A 864 10.49 -52.24 34.85
CA TYR A 864 9.23 -51.65 34.36
C TYR A 864 8.20 -52.67 33.86
N LYS A 865 7.24 -53.04 34.73
CA LYS A 865 5.95 -53.62 34.37
C LYS A 865 4.87 -52.84 35.11
N GLU A 866 4.02 -52.09 34.41
CA GLU A 866 2.60 -51.88 34.75
C GLU A 866 1.88 -50.92 33.77
N LYS A 867 0.69 -51.39 33.32
CA LYS A 867 -0.48 -50.72 32.72
C LYS A 867 -0.70 -50.73 31.20
N GLU A 868 -1.87 -51.25 30.85
CA GLU A 868 -2.50 -51.51 29.53
C GLU A 868 -3.63 -50.49 29.22
N GLU A 869 -3.98 -50.26 27.94
CA GLU A 869 -5.36 -50.35 27.35
C GLU A 869 -5.40 -50.38 25.77
N LYS A 870 -6.45 -51.01 25.19
CA LYS A 870 -6.66 -51.51 23.78
C LYS A 870 -7.12 -50.50 22.67
N PRO A 871 -6.96 -50.82 21.35
CA PRO A 871 -7.40 -50.05 20.19
C PRO A 871 -8.41 -50.77 19.27
N PRO A 872 -9.01 -50.04 18.30
CA PRO A 872 -10.06 -50.55 17.40
C PRO A 872 -9.57 -51.08 16.03
N LYS A 873 -10.52 -51.66 15.28
CA LYS A 873 -10.39 -52.62 14.14
C LYS A 873 -9.89 -52.07 12.79
N LEU A 874 -9.24 -52.96 12.02
CA LEU A 874 -8.61 -52.80 10.69
C LEU A 874 -9.59 -52.80 9.47
N PRO A 875 -9.25 -52.12 8.34
CA PRO A 875 -9.89 -52.26 7.01
C PRO A 875 -9.24 -53.40 6.13
N PRO A 876 -9.75 -53.69 4.91
CA PRO A 876 -9.71 -55.03 4.30
C PRO A 876 -8.40 -55.42 3.57
N GLU A 877 -8.22 -56.73 3.36
CA GLU A 877 -6.96 -57.39 2.94
C GLU A 877 -6.43 -57.06 1.52
N PRO A 878 -5.09 -56.92 1.35
CA PRO A 878 -4.43 -56.69 0.06
C PRO A 878 -4.13 -57.98 -0.73
N LYS A 879 -4.05 -57.84 -2.07
CA LYS A 879 -4.11 -58.95 -3.06
C LYS A 879 -2.76 -59.45 -3.63
N THR A 880 -1.59 -58.93 -3.22
CA THR A 880 -0.29 -59.47 -3.68
C THR A 880 0.79 -59.63 -2.57
N LEU A 881 1.78 -60.52 -2.79
CA LEU A 881 2.82 -60.90 -1.83
C LEU A 881 3.84 -59.78 -1.51
N SER A 882 4.08 -58.83 -2.43
CA SER A 882 4.90 -57.64 -2.18
C SER A 882 4.18 -56.63 -1.30
N ASP A 883 2.86 -56.50 -1.46
CA ASP A 883 2.03 -55.65 -0.61
C ASP A 883 2.08 -56.15 0.84
N ARG A 884 2.09 -57.49 1.05
CA ARG A 884 2.26 -58.08 2.40
C ARG A 884 3.59 -57.72 3.07
N PHE A 885 4.70 -57.59 2.33
CA PHE A 885 5.99 -57.19 2.89
C PHE A 885 5.98 -55.73 3.35
N ILE A 886 5.43 -54.84 2.53
CA ILE A 886 5.31 -53.40 2.82
C ILE A 886 4.31 -53.16 3.94
N THR A 887 3.13 -53.80 3.91
CA THR A 887 2.12 -53.70 4.99
C THR A 887 2.67 -54.19 6.33
N ASN A 888 3.46 -55.28 6.37
CA ASN A 888 4.10 -55.74 7.61
C ASN A 888 5.17 -54.75 8.13
N LEU A 889 5.91 -54.12 7.23
CA LEU A 889 6.92 -53.11 7.57
C LEU A 889 6.27 -51.81 8.06
N GLU A 890 5.15 -51.42 7.46
CA GLU A 890 4.31 -50.29 7.89
C GLU A 890 3.62 -50.58 9.22
N MET A 891 3.05 -51.77 9.44
CA MET A 891 2.43 -52.18 10.71
C MET A 891 3.43 -52.20 11.88
N CYS A 892 4.67 -52.64 11.67
CA CYS A 892 5.72 -52.58 12.69
C CYS A 892 6.16 -51.15 13.04
N ILE A 893 6.00 -50.20 12.11
CA ILE A 893 6.34 -48.78 12.29
C ILE A 893 5.15 -48.01 12.88
N GLU A 894 3.91 -48.37 12.54
CA GLU A 894 2.67 -47.73 12.98
C GLU A 894 2.27 -48.15 14.41
N ALA A 895 2.48 -49.42 14.79
CA ALA A 895 2.32 -49.89 16.17
C ALA A 895 3.22 -49.15 17.18
N LYS A 896 4.29 -48.51 16.70
CA LYS A 896 5.20 -47.67 17.49
C LYS A 896 4.78 -46.20 17.57
N ARG A 897 3.78 -45.78 16.79
CA ARG A 897 3.36 -44.38 16.61
C ARG A 897 2.07 -44.01 17.34
N THR A 898 1.22 -44.98 17.72
CA THR A 898 -0.13 -44.70 18.22
C THR A 898 -0.48 -45.24 19.63
N ASP A 899 0.43 -45.90 20.36
CA ASP A 899 0.15 -46.49 21.70
C ASP A 899 -1.16 -47.32 21.77
N LEU A 900 -1.43 -48.12 20.73
CA LEU A 900 -2.66 -48.90 20.57
C LEU A 900 -2.37 -50.41 20.83
N ILE A 901 -2.90 -51.00 21.93
CA ILE A 901 -2.71 -52.43 22.34
C ILE A 901 -3.54 -53.46 21.53
N VAL A 902 -3.01 -53.99 20.44
CA VAL A 902 -3.69 -55.06 19.69
C VAL A 902 -3.78 -56.36 20.51
N ASP A 903 -4.97 -57.00 20.52
CA ASP A 903 -5.33 -58.19 21.29
C ASP A 903 -4.38 -59.40 21.03
N GLU A 904 -3.85 -59.99 22.11
CA GLU A 904 -2.74 -60.96 22.16
C GLU A 904 -2.96 -62.33 21.50
N LYS A 905 -4.05 -62.55 20.75
CA LYS A 905 -4.36 -63.87 20.15
C LYS A 905 -4.11 -64.00 18.65
N SER A 906 -3.46 -63.05 17.98
CA SER A 906 -3.28 -63.13 16.50
C SER A 906 -1.87 -62.87 15.92
N LEU A 907 -0.81 -62.79 16.72
CA LEU A 907 0.58 -62.76 16.20
C LEU A 907 1.51 -63.65 17.06
N PRO A 908 2.30 -64.56 16.44
CA PRO A 908 3.33 -65.30 17.17
C PRO A 908 4.58 -64.43 17.33
N TYR A 909 5.10 -64.39 18.57
CA TYR A 909 6.31 -63.72 19.04
C TYR A 909 6.16 -62.22 19.39
N SER A 910 5.76 -61.96 20.64
CA SER A 910 5.89 -60.69 21.34
C SER A 910 7.19 -60.66 22.16
N GLU A 911 7.95 -59.56 22.06
CA GLU A 911 8.74 -58.92 23.12
C GLU A 911 9.62 -57.83 22.50
N CYS A 912 9.27 -56.55 22.65
CA CYS A 912 10.19 -55.37 22.71
C CYS A 912 9.39 -54.06 22.61
N ILE A 913 8.77 -53.61 23.70
CA ILE A 913 8.43 -52.18 23.88
C ILE A 913 8.69 -51.81 25.34
N THR A 914 9.78 -51.10 25.61
CA THR A 914 9.83 -49.96 26.53
C THR A 914 11.13 -49.16 26.27
N LYS A 915 11.00 -47.85 26.50
CA LYS A 915 11.86 -46.66 26.34
C LYS A 915 13.37 -46.81 26.05
N ASP A 916 13.84 -45.86 25.22
CA ASP A 916 15.20 -45.62 24.70
C ASP A 916 15.74 -46.68 23.72
N VAL A 917 15.37 -46.53 22.45
CA VAL A 917 15.77 -47.48 21.39
C VAL A 917 17.03 -46.99 20.65
N ASN A 918 18.06 -47.81 20.77
CA ASN A 918 19.32 -47.78 20.05
C ASN A 918 19.10 -48.14 18.56
N TRP A 919 19.69 -47.36 17.64
CA TRP A 919 19.46 -47.42 16.17
C TRP A 919 19.76 -48.80 15.54
N ILE A 920 20.56 -49.62 16.22
CA ILE A 920 20.95 -50.97 15.79
C ILE A 920 19.77 -51.96 15.82
N GLU A 921 18.78 -51.79 16.71
CA GLU A 921 17.65 -52.73 16.81
C GLU A 921 16.58 -52.52 15.72
N CYS A 922 16.40 -51.29 15.25
CA CYS A 922 15.50 -51.02 14.11
C CYS A 922 16.08 -51.61 12.81
N GLY A 923 17.40 -51.49 12.62
CA GLY A 923 18.14 -52.17 11.55
C GLY A 923 17.98 -53.68 11.62
N ASN A 924 18.05 -54.28 12.81
CA ASN A 924 17.89 -55.74 13.00
C ASN A 924 16.48 -56.27 12.68
N ASN A 925 15.41 -55.51 12.93
CA ASN A 925 14.04 -55.95 12.58
C ASN A 925 13.76 -55.83 11.07
N LEU A 926 14.17 -54.73 10.43
CA LEU A 926 14.17 -54.59 8.96
C LEU A 926 15.02 -55.69 8.29
N PHE A 927 16.15 -56.02 8.91
CA PHE A 927 17.06 -57.08 8.47
C PHE A 927 16.47 -58.48 8.63
N ASN A 928 15.78 -58.81 9.73
CA ASN A 928 15.09 -60.09 9.90
C ASN A 928 13.97 -60.28 8.88
N VAL A 929 13.27 -59.21 8.53
CA VAL A 929 12.23 -59.19 7.48
C VAL A 929 12.89 -59.39 6.09
N PHE A 930 14.01 -58.72 5.81
CA PHE A 930 14.82 -58.93 4.60
C PHE A 930 15.41 -60.36 4.51
N LEU A 931 15.87 -60.95 5.61
CA LEU A 931 16.35 -62.33 5.67
C LEU A 931 15.25 -63.37 5.43
N LYS A 932 14.01 -63.06 5.81
CA LYS A 932 12.82 -63.88 5.52
C LYS A 932 12.36 -63.76 4.06
N TYR A 933 12.82 -62.73 3.36
CA TYR A 933 12.61 -62.52 1.92
C TYR A 933 13.72 -63.15 1.06
N LEU A 934 14.96 -63.22 1.58
CA LEU A 934 16.09 -63.91 0.95
C LEU A 934 16.05 -65.44 1.09
N LYS A 935 15.44 -65.96 2.16
CA LYS A 935 15.08 -67.38 2.32
C LYS A 935 13.76 -67.67 1.63
#